data_AF-A0A6P8EFR7-F1
#
_entry.id   AF-A0A6P8EFR7-F1
#
_cell.length_a   1.000
_cell.length_b   1.000
_cell.length_c   1.000
_cell.angle_alpha   90.00
_cell.angle_beta   90.00
_cell.angle_gamma   90.00
#
_symmetry.space_group_name_H-M   'P 1'
#
loop_
_entity.id
_entity.type
_entity.pdbx_description
1 polymer ?
#
loop_
_entity_poly.entity_id
_entity_poly.type
_entity_poly.pdbx_seq_one_letter_code
_entity_poly.pdbx_strand_id
1 'polypeptide(L)'
;MEASQGGSERDKSGQSASPITVVSNFWRDFDLEKEKSILDEQGLRIAENQENSQKNRRKLAESTRDFKKASAEEKLSLFNSLLKGYQEEVDNLTKRAKFGENAFLNIYQKLYEAPDPYQALASVAEQDQKLSELESENRKMKVELEEFRTEAAHLKNQQATIRRLEERNRQLELQMEEKVKEIVEINKRSLAEENQKTLEVLKEREQLLQDQLRQAKESVSTMQKLHELAQSQLFEIRAQSEEDRAAKQSEVSLLMDEVERAQTRLLTLEREKELLRSQVQSADEETGAKRSENLDSTSILENSLSAKEKMVSELNMELHNVETQLSNEREQHINEIKKLNAIINDKEHALEDMKKELQARPTAKLVDDLHKKVKILQAVGYNSIEAEDWEVATTGEEMSKMESLLLDKNRKMEHELTQLKVKLSEKISLLEAAEGKVAELTEEVNEQQKLIQKLEDDILKGYSSKERKGSLFDEWDLSEAGAADHSENAEQKRVSPDQDQSSMLNVIINQRDRFRARLRDTEEEVRRLKEKIGVLTVELEKTKADNVKLYGKIRYVQDYNSEKVVSRGSKKYAEDIESGFTSDVESKYKKIYEDDINPFAAFSKKERDQRYKELGFRDRITLSSGRFLLGNKYARTFAFFYTIGLHVLVFSCLYRMSALSYLSNGPDETLTGDKILNLPHAL
;
A
#
# COMPACT_ATOMS: atom_id res chain seq x y z
N MET A 1 -57.56 3.97 28.02
CA MET A 1 -56.61 4.23 29.12
C MET A 1 -56.08 5.63 28.90
N GLU A 2 -56.85 6.62 29.33
CA GLU A 2 -56.81 7.22 30.67
C GLU A 2 -55.65 8.20 30.83
N ALA A 3 -56.06 9.38 31.27
CA ALA A 3 -55.30 10.60 31.41
C ALA A 3 -54.15 10.48 32.42
N SER A 4 -53.12 11.28 32.22
CA SER A 4 -52.34 11.82 33.33
C SER A 4 -52.10 13.31 33.07
N GLN A 5 -53.05 14.12 33.56
CA GLN A 5 -52.82 15.51 33.91
C GLN A 5 -51.93 15.53 35.16
N GLY A 6 -50.68 15.93 35.00
CA GLY A 6 -49.78 16.29 36.09
C GLY A 6 -49.47 17.78 35.99
N GLY A 7 -50.28 18.61 36.65
CA GLY A 7 -49.99 20.02 36.82
C GLY A 7 -48.76 20.23 37.69
N SER A 8 -47.89 21.15 37.26
CA SER A 8 -46.94 21.82 38.15
C SER A 8 -47.38 23.27 38.24
N GLU A 9 -48.12 23.55 39.31
CA GLU A 9 -48.44 24.88 39.78
C GLU A 9 -47.16 25.67 40.07
N ARG A 10 -46.82 26.62 39.21
CA ARG A 10 -46.02 27.82 39.54
C ARG A 10 -46.10 28.77 38.36
N ASP A 11 -47.21 29.51 38.33
CA ASP A 11 -47.30 30.91 37.83
C ASP A 11 -48.74 31.39 38.08
N LYS A 12 -49.14 31.36 39.36
CA LYS A 12 -50.22 32.21 39.87
C LYS A 12 -49.57 33.48 40.44
N SER A 13 -48.92 34.26 39.60
CA SER A 13 -48.77 35.70 39.83
C SER A 13 -49.97 36.37 39.17
N GLY A 14 -50.68 37.22 39.91
CA GLY A 14 -51.98 37.76 39.53
C GLY A 14 -52.04 38.26 38.09
N GLN A 15 -53.18 38.00 37.44
CA GLN A 15 -53.56 38.57 36.16
C GLN A 15 -53.69 40.10 36.28
N SER A 16 -52.56 40.81 36.38
CA SER A 16 -52.51 42.18 35.86
C SER A 16 -52.72 42.05 34.36
N ALA A 17 -53.83 42.59 33.84
CA ALA A 17 -54.10 42.62 32.42
C ALA A 17 -52.82 43.07 31.68
N SER A 18 -52.43 42.33 30.63
CA SER A 18 -51.23 42.65 29.86
C SER A 18 -51.25 44.14 29.50
N PRO A 19 -50.11 44.86 29.60
CA PRO A 19 -50.03 46.27 29.21
C PRO A 19 -50.65 46.54 27.83
N ILE A 20 -50.50 45.58 26.91
CA ILE A 20 -51.12 45.60 25.57
C ILE A 20 -52.64 45.57 25.65
N THR A 21 -53.22 44.70 26.47
CA THR A 21 -54.67 44.59 26.67
C THR A 21 -55.23 45.83 27.34
N VAL A 22 -54.53 46.38 28.34
CA VAL A 22 -54.94 47.60 29.05
C VAL A 22 -54.95 48.80 28.10
N VAL A 23 -53.85 49.03 27.37
CA VAL A 23 -53.72 50.12 26.39
C VAL A 23 -54.73 49.94 25.26
N SER A 24 -54.85 48.74 24.69
CA SER A 24 -55.79 48.46 23.60
C SER A 24 -57.24 48.68 24.01
N ASN A 25 -57.62 48.26 25.21
CA ASN A 25 -58.98 48.47 25.72
C ASN A 25 -59.24 49.96 25.96
N PHE A 26 -58.32 50.68 26.60
CA PHE A 26 -58.49 52.11 26.84
C PHE A 26 -58.64 52.90 25.54
N TRP A 27 -57.76 52.70 24.55
CA TRP A 27 -57.80 53.48 23.31
C TRP A 27 -58.99 53.12 22.41
N ARG A 28 -59.50 51.89 22.51
CA ARG A 28 -60.77 51.50 21.88
C ARG A 28 -61.94 52.22 22.54
N ASP A 29 -61.97 52.26 23.87
CA ASP A 29 -63.10 52.83 24.62
C ASP A 29 -63.05 54.37 24.66
N PHE A 30 -61.86 54.96 24.60
CA PHE A 30 -61.63 56.41 24.45
C PHE A 30 -62.15 56.94 23.12
N ASP A 31 -62.16 56.10 22.07
CA ASP A 31 -62.67 56.44 20.73
C ASP A 31 -62.20 57.82 20.28
N LEU A 32 -60.90 57.90 19.96
CA LEU A 32 -60.24 59.14 19.60
C LEU A 32 -60.97 59.90 18.47
N GLU A 33 -61.63 59.19 17.55
CA GLU A 33 -62.33 59.81 16.44
C GLU A 33 -63.59 60.56 16.90
N LYS A 34 -64.35 59.95 17.82
CA LYS A 34 -65.49 60.61 18.46
C LYS A 34 -65.05 61.80 19.31
N GLU A 35 -63.97 61.67 20.09
CA GLU A 35 -63.46 62.77 20.91
C GLU A 35 -62.97 63.94 20.06
N LYS A 36 -62.27 63.70 18.94
CA LYS A 36 -61.90 64.77 17.99
C LYS A 36 -63.10 65.57 17.53
N SER A 37 -64.22 64.91 17.17
CA SER A 37 -65.44 65.61 16.76
C SER A 37 -66.01 66.52 17.86
N ILE A 38 -65.92 66.11 19.13
CA ILE A 38 -66.37 66.92 20.27
C ILE A 38 -65.43 68.13 20.45
N LEU A 39 -64.13 67.94 20.29
CA LEU A 39 -63.12 69.00 20.37
C LEU A 39 -63.27 70.03 19.28
N ASP A 40 -63.56 69.60 18.06
CA ASP A 40 -63.85 70.50 16.94
C ASP A 40 -65.08 71.37 17.24
N GLU A 41 -66.15 70.78 17.76
CA GLU A 41 -67.35 71.53 18.15
C GLU A 41 -67.07 72.53 19.29
N GLN A 42 -66.31 72.12 20.31
CA GLN A 42 -65.92 73.00 21.41
C GLN A 42 -65.02 74.15 20.92
N GLY A 43 -64.07 73.87 20.03
CA GLY A 43 -63.19 74.86 19.42
C GLY A 43 -63.96 75.91 18.62
N LEU A 44 -64.94 75.48 17.82
CA LEU A 44 -65.83 76.38 17.08
C LEU A 44 -66.63 77.29 18.04
N ARG A 45 -67.19 76.73 19.12
CA ARG A 45 -67.93 77.51 20.13
C ARG A 45 -67.05 78.50 20.88
N ILE A 46 -65.78 78.17 21.15
CA ILE A 46 -64.82 79.11 21.76
C ILE A 46 -64.58 80.29 20.81
N ALA A 47 -64.35 80.02 19.52
CA ALA A 47 -64.15 81.06 18.51
C ALA A 47 -65.38 81.99 18.39
N GLU A 48 -66.59 81.41 18.34
CA GLU A 48 -67.84 82.16 18.30
C GLU A 48 -68.03 83.04 19.55
N ASN A 49 -67.78 82.49 20.74
CA ASN A 49 -67.86 83.25 22.00
C ASN A 49 -66.80 84.38 22.08
N GLN A 50 -65.63 84.18 21.47
CA GLN A 50 -64.62 85.21 21.37
C GLN A 50 -65.07 86.35 20.45
N GLU A 51 -65.62 86.04 19.28
CA GLU A 51 -66.15 87.01 18.33
C GLU A 51 -67.32 87.82 18.94
N ASN A 52 -68.26 87.14 19.60
CA ASN A 52 -69.41 87.76 20.24
C ASN A 52 -69.01 88.73 21.35
N SER A 53 -68.03 88.36 22.20
CA SER A 53 -67.50 89.28 23.23
C SER A 53 -66.78 90.49 22.62
N GLN A 54 -66.06 90.33 21.50
CA GLN A 54 -65.47 91.48 20.80
C GLN A 54 -66.54 92.44 20.26
N LYS A 55 -67.62 91.90 19.67
CA LYS A 55 -68.77 92.68 19.19
C LYS A 55 -69.47 93.42 20.33
N ASN A 56 -69.76 92.73 21.43
CA ASN A 56 -70.42 93.33 22.61
C ASN A 56 -69.56 94.40 23.27
N ARG A 57 -68.25 94.18 23.38
CA ARG A 57 -67.30 95.18 23.91
C ARG A 57 -67.32 96.47 23.07
N ARG A 58 -67.36 96.36 21.74
CA ARG A 58 -67.47 97.53 20.85
C ARG A 58 -68.79 98.27 21.06
N LYS A 59 -69.92 97.54 21.11
CA LYS A 59 -71.25 98.11 21.38
C LYS A 59 -71.31 98.85 22.72
N LEU A 60 -70.77 98.26 23.79
CA LEU A 60 -70.71 98.90 25.11
C LEU A 60 -69.86 100.17 25.11
N ALA A 61 -68.74 100.18 24.39
CA ALA A 61 -67.90 101.37 24.26
C ALA A 61 -68.65 102.51 23.55
N GLU A 62 -69.44 102.20 22.51
CA GLU A 62 -70.30 103.16 21.80
C GLU A 62 -71.43 103.67 22.70
N SER A 63 -72.19 102.79 23.35
CA SER A 63 -73.27 103.18 24.28
C SER A 63 -72.76 104.00 25.47
N THR A 64 -71.55 103.71 25.97
CA THR A 64 -70.91 104.50 27.03
C THR A 64 -70.52 105.89 26.53
N ARG A 65 -70.04 106.00 25.29
CA ARG A 65 -69.72 107.28 24.66
C ARG A 65 -70.97 108.13 24.45
N ASP A 66 -72.06 107.51 24.01
CA ASP A 66 -73.32 108.20 23.72
C ASP A 66 -74.01 108.64 25.02
N PHE A 67 -73.97 107.80 26.07
CA PHE A 67 -74.40 108.18 27.42
C PHE A 67 -73.65 109.41 27.96
N LYS A 68 -72.34 109.53 27.72
CA LYS A 68 -71.56 110.72 28.13
C LYS A 68 -72.05 112.01 27.47
N LYS A 69 -72.51 111.93 26.21
CA LYS A 69 -72.96 113.08 25.39
C LYS A 69 -74.43 113.48 25.61
N ALA A 70 -75.25 112.60 26.18
CA ALA A 70 -76.68 112.85 26.40
C ALA A 70 -76.96 113.96 27.44
N SER A 71 -78.14 114.59 27.34
CA SER A 71 -78.61 115.61 28.29
C SER A 71 -78.98 115.00 29.67
N ALA A 72 -79.24 115.85 30.68
CA ALA A 72 -79.47 115.38 32.05
C ALA A 72 -80.74 114.49 32.20
N GLU A 73 -81.81 114.80 31.46
CA GLU A 73 -83.04 113.99 31.43
C GLU A 73 -82.85 112.68 30.66
N GLU A 74 -82.13 112.72 29.53
CA GLU A 74 -81.82 111.53 28.72
C GLU A 74 -80.86 110.55 29.41
N LYS A 75 -79.89 111.06 30.20
CA LYS A 75 -78.98 110.22 30.99
C LYS A 75 -79.72 109.33 31.97
N LEU A 76 -80.75 109.84 32.65
CA LEU A 76 -81.57 109.02 33.55
C LEU A 76 -82.27 107.87 32.81
N SER A 77 -82.70 108.10 31.56
CA SER A 77 -83.32 107.06 30.72
C SER A 77 -82.32 106.01 30.20
N LEU A 78 -81.10 106.42 29.83
CA LEU A 78 -80.07 105.55 29.25
C LEU A 78 -79.26 104.75 30.29
N PHE A 79 -79.21 105.23 31.54
CA PHE A 79 -78.40 104.62 32.61
C PHE A 79 -78.77 103.16 32.87
N ASN A 80 -80.07 102.86 32.98
CA ASN A 80 -80.55 101.49 33.24
C ASN A 80 -80.18 100.54 32.10
N SER A 81 -80.25 101.00 30.84
CA SER A 81 -79.87 100.21 29.67
C SER A 81 -78.36 99.93 29.64
N LEU A 82 -77.54 100.96 29.91
CA LEU A 82 -76.08 100.83 29.94
C LEU A 82 -75.59 99.92 31.07
N LEU A 83 -76.13 100.08 32.28
CA LEU A 83 -75.80 99.24 33.43
C LEU A 83 -76.14 97.77 33.15
N LYS A 84 -77.32 97.52 32.57
CA LYS A 84 -77.75 96.18 32.16
C LYS A 84 -76.82 95.59 31.10
N GLY A 85 -76.40 96.38 30.11
CA GLY A 85 -75.43 95.94 29.10
C GLY A 85 -74.07 95.55 29.68
N TYR A 86 -73.54 96.31 30.65
CA TYR A 86 -72.30 95.95 31.35
C TYR A 86 -72.46 94.68 32.19
N GLN A 87 -73.59 94.52 32.88
CA GLN A 87 -73.89 93.31 33.64
C GLN A 87 -73.95 92.08 32.71
N GLU A 88 -74.67 92.19 31.59
CA GLU A 88 -74.79 91.11 30.60
C GLU A 88 -73.42 90.71 30.00
N GLU A 89 -72.53 91.65 29.71
CA GLU A 89 -71.18 91.30 29.21
C GLU A 89 -70.30 90.66 30.28
N VAL A 90 -70.37 91.11 31.54
CA VAL A 90 -69.64 90.46 32.65
C VAL A 90 -70.13 89.02 32.86
N ASP A 91 -71.45 88.80 32.80
CA ASP A 91 -72.04 87.46 32.87
C ASP A 91 -71.62 86.59 31.68
N ASN A 92 -71.61 87.14 30.46
CA ASN A 92 -71.18 86.43 29.26
C ASN A 92 -69.68 86.09 29.28
N LEU A 93 -68.83 86.99 29.77
CA LEU A 93 -67.40 86.74 29.96
C LEU A 93 -67.17 85.61 30.97
N THR A 94 -67.92 85.61 32.07
CA THR A 94 -67.87 84.55 33.09
C THR A 94 -68.31 83.21 32.52
N LYS A 95 -69.40 83.18 31.72
CA LYS A 95 -69.86 81.97 31.02
C LYS A 95 -68.82 81.44 30.04
N ARG A 96 -68.18 82.32 29.27
CA ARG A 96 -67.11 81.93 28.33
C ARG A 96 -65.89 81.36 29.05
N ALA A 97 -65.45 82.00 30.13
CA ALA A 97 -64.32 81.53 30.93
C ALA A 97 -64.59 80.12 31.47
N LYS A 98 -65.75 79.93 32.11
CA LYS A 98 -66.20 78.62 32.60
C LYS A 98 -66.31 77.58 31.49
N PHE A 99 -66.80 77.96 30.31
CA PHE A 99 -66.89 77.05 29.17
C PHE A 99 -65.50 76.58 28.69
N GLY A 100 -64.56 77.52 28.52
CA GLY A 100 -63.17 77.19 28.12
C GLY A 100 -62.42 76.37 29.16
N GLU A 101 -62.57 76.71 30.45
CA GLU A 101 -61.99 75.96 31.57
C GLU A 101 -62.55 74.53 31.64
N ASN A 102 -63.86 74.37 31.52
CA ASN A 102 -64.49 73.04 31.52
C ASN A 102 -64.09 72.21 30.30
N ALA A 103 -63.98 72.80 29.11
CA ALA A 103 -63.52 72.12 27.91
C ALA A 103 -62.07 71.63 28.08
N PHE A 104 -61.19 72.49 28.59
CA PHE A 104 -59.79 72.12 28.87
C PHE A 104 -59.68 71.01 29.92
N LEU A 105 -60.37 71.14 31.05
CA LEU A 105 -60.31 70.17 32.14
C LEU A 105 -60.85 68.80 31.72
N ASN A 106 -61.88 68.76 30.87
CA ASN A 106 -62.42 67.51 30.32
C ASN A 106 -61.36 66.74 29.53
N ILE A 107 -60.62 67.42 28.64
CA ILE A 107 -59.53 66.82 27.86
C ILE A 107 -58.39 66.37 28.77
N TYR A 108 -57.98 67.27 29.67
CA TYR A 108 -56.87 67.02 30.58
C TYR A 108 -57.13 65.77 31.42
N GLN A 109 -58.34 65.63 31.98
CA GLN A 109 -58.70 64.45 32.78
C GLN A 109 -58.60 63.17 31.95
N LYS A 110 -59.19 63.14 30.74
CA LYS A 110 -59.17 61.95 29.89
C LYS A 110 -57.75 61.56 29.43
N LEU A 111 -56.91 62.55 29.10
CA LEU A 111 -55.52 62.30 28.73
C LEU A 111 -54.65 61.91 29.92
N TYR A 112 -54.94 62.43 31.11
CA TYR A 112 -54.25 62.08 32.34
C TYR A 112 -54.55 60.64 32.78
N GLU A 113 -55.79 60.17 32.57
CA GLU A 113 -56.20 58.79 32.82
C GLU A 113 -55.71 57.80 31.74
N ALA A 114 -55.14 58.29 30.63
CA ALA A 114 -54.68 57.44 29.55
C ALA A 114 -53.43 56.63 29.94
N PRO A 115 -53.45 55.29 29.79
CA PRO A 115 -52.29 54.46 30.03
C PRO A 115 -51.22 54.72 28.97
N ASP A 116 -49.95 54.70 29.38
CA ASP A 116 -48.79 54.89 28.50
C ASP A 116 -48.70 53.74 27.47
N PRO A 117 -48.80 54.04 26.15
CA PRO A 117 -48.72 53.01 25.11
C PRO A 117 -47.31 52.48 24.85
N TYR A 118 -46.25 53.15 25.32
CA TYR A 118 -44.87 52.80 24.97
C TYR A 118 -44.53 51.36 25.38
N GLN A 119 -44.86 50.96 26.60
CA GLN A 119 -44.55 49.62 27.13
C GLN A 119 -45.24 48.51 26.33
N ALA A 120 -46.50 48.73 25.93
CA ALA A 120 -47.24 47.80 25.10
C ALA A 120 -46.60 47.65 23.71
N LEU A 121 -46.23 48.75 23.07
CA LEU A 121 -45.61 48.74 21.74
C LEU A 121 -44.20 48.15 21.76
N ALA A 122 -43.41 48.45 22.78
CA ALA A 122 -42.08 47.86 22.98
C ALA A 122 -42.17 46.34 23.13
N SER A 123 -43.12 45.85 23.94
CA SER A 123 -43.36 44.40 24.09
C SER A 123 -43.76 43.73 22.78
N VAL A 124 -44.58 44.37 21.94
CA VAL A 124 -44.96 43.82 20.63
C VAL A 124 -43.78 43.80 19.68
N ALA A 125 -42.97 44.87 19.64
CA ALA A 125 -41.78 44.93 18.80
C ALA A 125 -40.76 43.83 19.16
N GLU A 126 -40.54 43.59 20.45
CA GLU A 126 -39.68 42.49 20.91
C GLU A 126 -40.24 41.11 20.54
N GLN A 127 -41.56 40.91 20.62
CA GLN A 127 -42.20 39.66 20.24
C GLN A 127 -42.12 39.42 18.72
N ASP A 128 -42.31 40.46 17.91
CA ASP A 128 -42.20 40.38 16.45
C ASP A 128 -40.78 40.05 16.00
N GLN A 129 -39.78 40.66 16.64
CA GLN A 129 -38.37 40.31 16.41
C GLN A 129 -38.09 38.84 16.75
N LYS A 130 -38.53 38.36 17.93
CA LYS A 130 -38.38 36.94 18.33
C LYS A 130 -39.08 36.00 17.35
N LEU A 131 -40.26 36.36 16.87
CA LEU A 131 -41.02 35.56 15.90
C LEU A 131 -40.28 35.48 14.56
N SER A 132 -39.73 36.59 14.07
CA SER A 132 -38.91 36.63 12.84
C SER A 132 -37.64 35.77 12.95
N GLU A 133 -36.96 35.82 14.09
CA GLU A 133 -35.79 34.98 14.39
C GLU A 133 -36.17 33.49 14.38
N LEU A 134 -37.26 33.11 15.07
CA LEU A 134 -37.77 31.74 15.09
C LEU A 134 -38.22 31.24 13.71
N GLU A 135 -38.87 32.08 12.90
CA GLU A 135 -39.25 31.72 11.54
C GLU A 135 -38.02 31.46 10.65
N SER A 136 -36.99 32.29 10.76
CA SER A 136 -35.73 32.11 10.04
C SER A 136 -35.04 30.81 10.44
N GLU A 137 -35.01 30.50 11.74
CA GLU A 137 -34.43 29.27 12.26
C GLU A 137 -35.24 28.04 11.81
N ASN A 138 -36.57 28.12 11.81
CA ASN A 138 -37.45 27.06 11.31
C ASN A 138 -37.24 26.80 9.80
N ARG A 139 -37.05 27.85 9.00
CA ARG A 139 -36.71 27.72 7.57
C ARG A 139 -35.35 27.04 7.39
N LYS A 140 -34.33 27.41 8.16
CA LYS A 140 -33.00 26.77 8.11
C LYS A 140 -33.09 25.28 8.47
N MET A 141 -33.74 24.94 9.58
CA MET A 141 -33.94 23.53 9.99
C MET A 141 -34.68 22.71 8.93
N LYS A 142 -35.66 23.29 8.23
CA LYS A 142 -36.35 22.61 7.12
C LYS A 142 -35.43 22.31 5.94
N VAL A 143 -34.53 23.24 5.60
CA VAL A 143 -33.54 23.02 4.53
C VAL A 143 -32.56 21.93 4.93
N GLU A 144 -32.00 22.00 6.14
CA GLU A 144 -31.08 20.98 6.66
C GLU A 144 -31.74 19.58 6.68
N LEU A 145 -33.01 19.49 7.08
CA LEU A 145 -33.76 18.23 7.06
C LEU A 145 -33.96 17.67 5.63
N GLU A 146 -34.20 18.53 4.64
CA GLU A 146 -34.28 18.08 3.24
C GLU A 146 -32.91 17.65 2.71
N GLU A 147 -31.84 18.37 3.02
CA GLU A 147 -30.47 17.97 2.68
C GLU A 147 -30.15 16.59 3.26
N PHE A 148 -30.39 16.37 4.56
CA PHE A 148 -30.21 15.05 5.18
C PHE A 148 -31.09 13.96 4.57
N ARG A 149 -32.32 14.27 4.14
CA ARG A 149 -33.17 13.31 3.42
C ARG A 149 -32.57 12.91 2.08
N THR A 150 -32.04 13.87 1.33
CA THR A 150 -31.37 13.58 0.04
C THR A 150 -30.10 12.77 0.23
N GLU A 151 -29.29 13.09 1.24
CA GLU A 151 -28.08 12.33 1.57
C GLU A 151 -28.42 10.90 2.00
N ALA A 152 -29.45 10.71 2.83
CA ALA A 152 -29.92 9.38 3.23
C ALA A 152 -30.40 8.55 2.04
N ALA A 153 -31.10 9.18 1.07
CA ALA A 153 -31.51 8.51 -0.16
C ALA A 153 -30.31 8.10 -1.03
N HIS A 154 -29.30 8.96 -1.14
CA HIS A 154 -28.06 8.67 -1.85
C HIS A 154 -27.27 7.54 -1.18
N LEU A 155 -27.11 7.57 0.15
CA LEU A 155 -26.47 6.49 0.92
C LEU A 155 -27.19 5.15 0.74
N LYS A 156 -28.53 5.14 0.71
CA LYS A 156 -29.31 3.93 0.44
C LYS A 156 -29.05 3.36 -0.97
N ASN A 157 -28.89 4.23 -1.97
CA ASN A 157 -28.53 3.82 -3.34
C ASN A 157 -27.11 3.24 -3.39
N GLN A 158 -26.15 3.91 -2.74
CA GLN A 158 -24.78 3.41 -2.62
C GLN A 158 -24.74 2.04 -1.95
N GLN A 159 -25.51 1.82 -0.87
CA GLN A 159 -25.59 0.53 -0.21
C GLN A 159 -26.17 -0.57 -1.10
N ALA A 160 -27.14 -0.25 -1.97
CA ALA A 160 -27.64 -1.19 -2.97
C ALA A 160 -26.58 -1.55 -4.02
N THR A 161 -25.74 -0.59 -4.41
CA THR A 161 -24.63 -0.80 -5.34
C THR A 161 -23.54 -1.67 -4.72
N ILE A 162 -23.16 -1.40 -3.46
CA ILE A 162 -22.19 -2.20 -2.71
C ILE A 162 -22.65 -3.66 -2.62
N ARG A 163 -23.92 -3.92 -2.27
CA ARG A 163 -24.46 -5.29 -2.21
C ARG A 163 -24.38 -6.03 -3.56
N ARG A 164 -24.62 -5.34 -4.69
CA ARG A 164 -24.47 -5.94 -6.02
C ARG A 164 -23.02 -6.27 -6.35
N LEU A 165 -22.08 -5.42 -5.94
CA LEU A 165 -20.65 -5.65 -6.14
C LEU A 165 -20.14 -6.80 -5.26
N GLU A 166 -20.57 -6.86 -4.01
CA GLU A 166 -20.27 -7.98 -3.09
C GLU A 166 -20.79 -9.31 -3.63
N GLU A 167 -22.02 -9.34 -4.13
CA GLU A 167 -22.60 -10.55 -4.75
C GLU A 167 -21.84 -10.97 -6.02
N ARG A 168 -21.46 -10.01 -6.86
CA ARG A 168 -20.63 -10.29 -8.05
C ARG A 168 -19.25 -10.83 -7.67
N ASN A 169 -18.63 -10.27 -6.63
CA ASN A 169 -17.33 -10.73 -6.16
C ASN A 169 -17.41 -12.16 -5.62
N ARG A 170 -18.44 -12.44 -4.81
CA ARG A 170 -18.73 -13.80 -4.31
C ARG A 170 -18.95 -14.79 -5.46
N GLN A 171 -19.65 -14.40 -6.52
CA GLN A 171 -19.85 -15.25 -7.69
C GLN A 171 -18.54 -15.53 -8.44
N LEU A 172 -17.67 -14.53 -8.58
CA LEU A 172 -16.35 -14.70 -9.19
C LEU A 172 -15.44 -15.60 -8.34
N GLU A 173 -15.47 -15.45 -7.02
CA GLU A 173 -14.75 -16.31 -6.09
C GLU A 173 -15.21 -17.77 -6.20
N LEU A 174 -16.52 -18.01 -6.24
CA LEU A 174 -17.08 -19.35 -6.42
C LEU A 174 -16.69 -19.96 -7.78
N GLN A 175 -16.76 -19.19 -8.86
CA GLN A 175 -16.32 -19.64 -10.19
C GLN A 175 -14.83 -19.99 -10.22
N MET A 176 -13.99 -19.19 -9.54
CA MET A 176 -12.57 -19.45 -9.45
C MET A 176 -12.28 -20.71 -8.61
N GLU A 177 -12.98 -20.88 -7.50
CA GLU A 177 -12.86 -22.07 -6.65
C GLU A 177 -13.28 -23.34 -7.41
N GLU A 178 -14.35 -23.28 -8.20
CA GLU A 178 -14.79 -24.38 -9.05
C GLU A 178 -13.76 -24.72 -10.13
N LYS A 179 -13.21 -23.71 -10.83
CA LYS A 179 -12.13 -23.92 -11.80
C LYS A 179 -10.87 -24.50 -11.16
N VAL A 180 -10.50 -24.06 -9.97
CA VAL A 180 -9.35 -24.61 -9.23
C VAL A 180 -9.62 -26.07 -8.86
N LYS A 181 -10.83 -26.39 -8.37
CA LYS A 181 -11.22 -27.78 -8.08
C LYS A 181 -11.16 -28.66 -9.34
N GLU A 182 -11.65 -28.17 -10.47
CA GLU A 182 -11.58 -28.89 -11.75
C GLU A 182 -10.14 -29.14 -12.20
N ILE A 183 -9.28 -28.12 -12.18
CA ILE A 183 -7.86 -28.25 -12.55
C ILE A 183 -7.14 -29.22 -11.61
N VAL A 184 -7.41 -29.16 -10.31
CA VAL A 184 -6.82 -30.08 -9.32
C VAL A 184 -7.26 -31.52 -9.58
N GLU A 185 -8.53 -31.76 -9.90
CA GLU A 185 -9.02 -33.10 -10.25
C GLU A 185 -8.41 -33.63 -11.55
N ILE A 186 -8.26 -32.78 -12.58
CA ILE A 186 -7.57 -33.15 -13.83
C ILE A 186 -6.11 -33.52 -13.54
N ASN A 187 -5.39 -32.70 -12.76
CA ASN A 187 -4.00 -32.97 -12.41
C ASN A 187 -3.84 -34.25 -11.58
N LYS A 188 -4.74 -34.50 -10.62
CA LYS A 188 -4.74 -35.76 -9.86
C LYS A 188 -4.93 -36.97 -10.76
N ARG A 189 -5.86 -36.91 -11.72
CA ARG A 189 -6.08 -38.00 -12.68
C ARG A 189 -4.87 -38.20 -13.58
N SER A 190 -4.31 -37.13 -14.13
CA SER A 190 -3.11 -37.20 -14.97
C SER A 190 -1.91 -37.78 -14.21
N LEU A 191 -1.71 -37.39 -12.95
CA LEU A 191 -0.64 -37.92 -12.11
C LEU A 191 -0.87 -39.41 -11.78
N ALA A 192 -2.12 -39.80 -11.52
CA ALA A 192 -2.47 -41.21 -11.30
C ALA A 192 -2.20 -42.07 -12.55
N GLU A 193 -2.56 -41.57 -13.74
CA GLU A 193 -2.27 -42.24 -15.01
C GLU A 193 -0.76 -42.35 -15.29
N GLU A 194 0.02 -41.30 -15.01
CA GLU A 194 1.48 -41.34 -15.15
C GLU A 194 2.13 -42.32 -14.16
N ASN A 195 1.70 -42.31 -12.90
CA ASN A 195 2.13 -43.27 -11.89
C ASN A 195 1.78 -44.71 -12.28
N GLN A 196 0.61 -44.92 -12.87
CA GLN A 196 0.23 -46.26 -13.35
C GLN A 196 1.11 -46.72 -14.52
N LYS A 197 1.33 -45.86 -15.51
CA LYS A 197 2.22 -46.17 -16.65
C LYS A 197 3.66 -46.46 -16.21
N THR A 198 4.19 -45.67 -15.28
CA THR A 198 5.54 -45.90 -14.74
C THR A 198 5.62 -47.21 -13.97
N LEU A 199 4.58 -47.56 -13.20
CA LEU A 199 4.51 -48.84 -12.50
C LEU A 199 4.43 -50.03 -13.48
N GLU A 200 3.67 -49.90 -14.57
CA GLU A 200 3.59 -50.92 -15.64
C GLU A 200 4.96 -51.13 -16.31
N VAL A 201 5.65 -50.06 -16.69
CA VAL A 201 7.01 -50.13 -17.28
C VAL A 201 8.01 -50.76 -16.30
N LEU A 202 7.95 -50.39 -15.01
CA LEU A 202 8.81 -51.00 -13.99
C LEU A 202 8.54 -52.49 -13.83
N LYS A 203 7.26 -52.90 -13.88
CA LYS A 203 6.86 -54.31 -13.79
C LYS A 203 7.32 -55.11 -15.00
N GLU A 204 7.18 -54.58 -16.21
CA GLU A 204 7.71 -55.22 -17.43
C GLU A 204 9.23 -55.37 -17.37
N ARG A 205 9.94 -54.33 -16.90
CA ARG A 205 11.39 -54.38 -16.70
C ARG A 205 11.79 -55.42 -15.65
N GLU A 206 11.06 -55.49 -14.53
CA GLU A 206 11.30 -56.50 -13.50
C GLU A 206 11.14 -57.91 -14.09
N GLN A 207 10.08 -58.14 -14.87
CA GLN A 207 9.82 -59.43 -15.51
C GLN A 207 10.94 -59.81 -16.50
N LEU A 208 11.40 -58.86 -17.32
CA LEU A 208 12.53 -59.08 -18.23
C LEU A 208 13.82 -59.44 -17.47
N LEU A 209 14.11 -58.74 -16.36
CA LEU A 209 15.27 -59.03 -15.52
C LEU A 209 15.15 -60.41 -14.84
N GLN A 210 13.95 -60.80 -14.40
CA GLN A 210 13.69 -62.13 -13.86
C GLN A 210 13.90 -63.22 -14.92
N ASP A 211 13.46 -62.99 -16.17
CA ASP A 211 13.67 -63.93 -17.28
C ASP A 211 15.15 -64.05 -17.65
N GLN A 212 15.90 -62.94 -17.72
CA GLN A 212 17.34 -62.94 -17.93
C GLN A 212 18.08 -63.67 -16.80
N LEU A 213 17.69 -63.44 -15.54
CA LEU A 213 18.25 -64.13 -14.40
C LEU A 213 17.97 -65.65 -14.47
N ARG A 214 16.76 -66.05 -14.88
CA ARG A 214 16.41 -67.46 -15.07
C ARG A 214 17.26 -68.09 -16.17
N GLN A 215 17.40 -67.41 -17.32
CA GLN A 215 18.22 -67.89 -18.42
C GLN A 215 19.70 -68.03 -18.05
N ALA A 216 20.25 -67.04 -17.33
CA ALA A 216 21.62 -67.10 -16.84
C ALA A 216 21.82 -68.26 -15.86
N LYS A 217 20.89 -68.47 -14.92
CA LYS A 217 20.91 -69.62 -13.99
C LYS A 217 20.85 -70.96 -14.72
N GLU A 218 20.01 -71.07 -15.75
CA GLU A 218 19.90 -72.26 -16.58
C GLU A 218 21.20 -72.51 -17.35
N SER A 219 21.80 -71.46 -17.94
CA SER A 219 23.10 -71.58 -18.62
C SER A 219 24.22 -72.00 -17.68
N VAL A 220 24.22 -71.51 -16.43
CA VAL A 220 25.22 -71.93 -15.42
C VAL A 220 24.99 -73.39 -15.05
N SER A 221 23.73 -73.81 -14.89
CA SER A 221 23.40 -75.22 -14.61
C SER A 221 23.81 -76.15 -15.76
N THR A 222 23.59 -75.75 -17.02
CA THR A 222 24.04 -76.53 -18.18
C THR A 222 25.56 -76.58 -18.28
N MET A 223 26.25 -75.46 -18.01
CA MET A 223 27.72 -75.43 -17.94
C MET A 223 28.25 -76.34 -16.84
N GLN A 224 27.63 -76.33 -15.65
CA GLN A 224 27.98 -77.23 -14.55
C GLN A 224 27.82 -78.70 -14.94
N LYS A 225 26.68 -79.08 -15.56
CA LYS A 225 26.46 -80.45 -16.05
C LYS A 225 27.46 -80.86 -17.12
N LEU A 226 27.78 -79.97 -18.07
CA LEU A 226 28.80 -80.21 -19.08
C LEU A 226 30.19 -80.36 -18.45
N HIS A 227 30.50 -79.55 -17.44
CA HIS A 227 31.75 -79.65 -16.70
C HIS A 227 31.86 -80.98 -15.95
N GLU A 228 30.80 -81.41 -15.27
CA GLU A 228 30.74 -82.73 -14.60
C GLU A 228 30.93 -83.88 -15.60
N LEU A 229 30.27 -83.82 -16.76
CA LEU A 229 30.44 -84.81 -17.84
C LEU A 229 31.87 -84.82 -18.40
N ALA A 230 32.45 -83.64 -18.66
CA ALA A 230 33.83 -83.55 -19.11
C ALA A 230 34.81 -84.08 -18.07
N GLN A 231 34.56 -83.81 -16.79
CA GLN A 231 35.37 -84.31 -15.68
C GLN A 231 35.26 -85.84 -15.55
N SER A 232 34.07 -86.43 -15.70
CA SER A 232 33.89 -87.88 -15.69
C SER A 232 34.59 -88.56 -16.87
N GLN A 233 34.48 -87.99 -18.07
CA GLN A 233 35.20 -88.48 -19.25
C GLN A 233 36.73 -88.41 -19.07
N LEU A 234 37.25 -87.31 -18.51
CA LEU A 234 38.68 -87.22 -18.19
C LEU A 234 39.10 -88.27 -17.17
N PHE A 235 38.25 -88.59 -16.18
CA PHE A 235 38.52 -89.65 -15.21
C PHE A 235 38.52 -91.03 -15.87
N GLU A 236 37.57 -91.32 -16.76
CA GLU A 236 37.53 -92.56 -17.54
C GLU A 236 38.75 -92.72 -18.45
N ILE A 237 39.13 -91.68 -19.21
CA ILE A 237 40.32 -91.70 -20.06
C ILE A 237 41.58 -91.90 -19.22
N ARG A 238 41.66 -91.25 -18.05
CA ARG A 238 42.78 -91.45 -17.12
C ARG A 238 42.82 -92.87 -16.58
N ALA A 239 41.68 -93.44 -16.19
CA ALA A 239 41.58 -94.82 -15.73
C ALA A 239 41.99 -95.81 -16.83
N GLN A 240 41.50 -95.65 -18.06
CA GLN A 240 41.90 -96.45 -19.22
C GLN A 240 43.39 -96.31 -19.52
N SER A 241 43.94 -95.09 -19.48
CA SER A 241 45.36 -94.87 -19.68
C SER A 241 46.21 -95.51 -18.58
N GLU A 242 45.75 -95.48 -17.32
CA GLU A 242 46.42 -96.17 -16.21
C GLU A 242 46.33 -97.70 -16.34
N GLU A 243 45.20 -98.23 -16.82
CA GLU A 243 45.01 -99.65 -17.14
C GLU A 243 45.91 -100.09 -18.30
N ASP A 244 45.92 -99.37 -19.42
CA ASP A 244 46.81 -99.62 -20.58
C ASP A 244 48.28 -99.55 -20.16
N ARG A 245 48.65 -98.59 -19.32
CA ARG A 245 50.00 -98.48 -18.77
C ARG A 245 50.35 -99.69 -17.91
N ALA A 246 49.41 -100.17 -17.09
CA ALA A 246 49.60 -101.37 -16.28
C ALA A 246 49.70 -102.64 -17.15
N ALA A 247 48.86 -102.78 -18.17
CA ALA A 247 48.90 -103.87 -19.12
C ALA A 247 50.23 -103.91 -19.89
N LYS A 248 50.68 -102.77 -20.43
CA LYS A 248 52.00 -102.66 -21.07
C LYS A 248 53.14 -102.95 -20.11
N GLN A 249 53.06 -102.51 -18.86
CA GLN A 249 54.07 -102.85 -17.84
C GLN A 249 54.11 -104.36 -17.58
N SER A 250 52.96 -105.03 -17.52
CA SER A 250 52.87 -106.48 -17.40
C SER A 250 53.44 -107.21 -18.63
N GLU A 251 53.15 -106.72 -19.84
CA GLU A 251 53.70 -107.24 -21.08
C GLU A 251 55.23 -107.11 -21.12
N VAL A 252 55.77 -105.94 -20.74
CA VAL A 252 57.21 -105.73 -20.60
C VAL A 252 57.81 -106.69 -19.58
N SER A 253 57.14 -106.93 -18.44
CA SER A 253 57.61 -107.91 -17.45
C SER A 253 57.64 -109.33 -18.03
N LEU A 254 56.62 -109.75 -18.78
CA LEU A 254 56.58 -111.06 -19.44
C LEU A 254 57.66 -111.20 -20.51
N LEU A 255 57.88 -110.15 -21.31
CA LEU A 255 58.96 -110.10 -22.30
C LEU A 255 60.34 -110.13 -21.63
N MET A 256 60.51 -109.46 -20.48
CA MET A 256 61.72 -109.56 -19.67
C MET A 256 61.94 -111.00 -19.19
N ASP A 257 60.92 -111.66 -18.65
CA ASP A 257 60.99 -113.07 -18.23
C ASP A 257 61.31 -114.01 -19.42
N GLU A 258 60.75 -113.76 -20.60
CA GLU A 258 61.03 -114.52 -21.81
C GLU A 258 62.46 -114.28 -22.31
N VAL A 259 62.95 -113.05 -22.25
CA VAL A 259 64.34 -112.69 -22.56
C VAL A 259 65.28 -113.39 -21.57
N GLU A 260 64.99 -113.38 -20.26
CA GLU A 260 65.79 -114.10 -19.26
C GLU A 260 65.77 -115.62 -19.52
N ARG A 261 64.61 -116.20 -19.85
CA ARG A 261 64.51 -117.62 -20.26
C ARG A 261 65.29 -117.91 -21.54
N ALA A 262 65.20 -117.04 -22.54
CA ALA A 262 65.92 -117.17 -23.80
C ALA A 262 67.43 -117.02 -23.60
N GLN A 263 67.89 -116.06 -22.78
CA GLN A 263 69.29 -115.91 -22.38
C GLN A 263 69.78 -117.15 -21.63
N THR A 264 68.97 -117.70 -20.71
CA THR A 264 69.30 -118.95 -20.02
C THR A 264 69.45 -120.10 -21.01
N ARG A 265 68.53 -120.23 -21.98
CA ARG A 265 68.63 -121.22 -23.07
C ARG A 265 69.83 -120.97 -23.99
N LEU A 266 70.15 -119.73 -24.28
CA LEU A 266 71.28 -119.35 -25.12
C LEU A 266 72.58 -119.71 -24.42
N LEU A 267 72.70 -119.46 -23.11
CA LEU A 267 73.83 -119.91 -22.28
C LEU A 267 73.96 -121.45 -22.23
N THR A 268 72.84 -122.19 -22.18
CA THR A 268 72.88 -123.65 -22.27
C THR A 268 73.28 -124.13 -23.67
N LEU A 269 72.74 -123.52 -24.72
CA LEU A 269 73.09 -123.84 -26.11
C LEU A 269 74.53 -123.41 -26.46
N GLU A 270 75.07 -122.35 -25.86
CA GLU A 270 76.47 -121.97 -26.01
C GLU A 270 77.39 -123.01 -25.35
N ARG A 271 77.03 -123.53 -24.18
CA ARG A 271 77.73 -124.69 -23.57
C ARG A 271 77.62 -125.94 -24.44
N GLU A 272 76.44 -126.22 -25.00
CA GLU A 272 76.24 -127.35 -25.92
C GLU A 272 76.97 -127.14 -27.26
N LYS A 273 77.05 -125.90 -27.78
CA LYS A 273 77.83 -125.53 -28.97
C LYS A 273 79.32 -125.61 -28.70
N GLU A 274 79.78 -125.36 -27.49
CA GLU A 274 81.17 -125.57 -27.08
C GLU A 274 81.48 -127.08 -27.01
N LEU A 275 80.52 -127.88 -26.55
CA LEU A 275 80.54 -129.36 -26.56
C LEU A 275 80.48 -129.94 -27.99
N LEU A 276 79.65 -129.38 -28.87
CA LEU A 276 79.49 -129.79 -30.27
C LEU A 276 80.62 -129.24 -31.14
N ARG A 277 81.23 -128.08 -30.84
CA ARG A 277 82.51 -127.65 -31.43
C ARG A 277 83.64 -128.60 -31.08
N SER A 278 83.60 -129.22 -29.91
CA SER A 278 84.51 -130.30 -29.53
C SER A 278 84.23 -131.61 -30.29
N GLN A 279 83.01 -131.84 -30.78
CA GLN A 279 82.62 -133.03 -31.55
C GLN A 279 82.70 -132.84 -33.08
N VAL A 280 82.73 -131.59 -33.56
CA VAL A 280 82.83 -131.23 -34.99
C VAL A 280 84.28 -130.97 -35.44
N GLN A 281 85.28 -131.16 -34.56
CA GLN A 281 86.71 -131.21 -34.93
C GLN A 281 87.18 -132.64 -35.28
N SER A 282 86.24 -133.54 -35.62
CA SER A 282 86.51 -134.87 -36.15
C SER A 282 85.41 -135.26 -37.15
N ALA A 283 85.80 -135.55 -38.40
CA ALA A 283 84.99 -135.92 -39.58
C ALA A 283 84.59 -134.77 -40.53
N ASP A 284 85.60 -134.31 -41.26
CA ASP A 284 85.72 -134.34 -42.73
C ASP A 284 84.46 -134.30 -43.63
N GLU A 285 84.43 -133.22 -44.42
CA GLU A 285 84.63 -133.17 -45.88
C GLU A 285 83.58 -133.68 -46.90
N GLU A 286 83.45 -132.83 -47.94
CA GLU A 286 83.38 -133.09 -49.39
C GLU A 286 82.06 -133.03 -50.21
N THR A 287 82.06 -132.05 -51.14
CA THR A 287 81.70 -132.09 -52.58
C THR A 287 80.22 -132.24 -52.98
N GLY A 288 79.69 -131.75 -54.11
CA GLY A 288 80.12 -131.11 -55.38
C GLY A 288 78.84 -131.05 -56.27
N ALA A 289 78.55 -130.10 -57.16
CA ALA A 289 79.16 -129.67 -58.42
C ALA A 289 78.13 -129.73 -59.59
N LYS A 290 78.30 -128.83 -60.59
CA LYS A 290 77.90 -128.88 -62.05
C LYS A 290 76.53 -128.28 -62.48
N ARG A 291 76.53 -127.16 -63.27
CA ARG A 291 76.55 -126.98 -64.78
C ARG A 291 75.13 -127.10 -65.40
N SER A 292 74.67 -126.40 -66.44
CA SER A 292 75.18 -125.48 -67.49
C SER A 292 73.93 -124.93 -68.25
N GLU A 293 74.05 -123.72 -68.86
CA GLU A 293 73.50 -123.27 -70.18
C GLU A 293 72.00 -123.47 -70.56
N ASN A 294 71.33 -122.66 -71.39
CA ASN A 294 71.48 -121.36 -72.06
C ASN A 294 70.18 -121.17 -72.91
N LEU A 295 69.86 -119.93 -73.29
CA LEU A 295 68.94 -119.50 -74.36
C LEU A 295 67.44 -119.39 -74.01
N ASP A 296 66.84 -118.20 -73.85
CA ASP A 296 66.70 -117.02 -74.75
C ASP A 296 65.36 -117.05 -75.51
N SER A 297 64.38 -116.34 -74.95
CA SER A 297 63.13 -115.81 -75.55
C SER A 297 62.16 -115.27 -74.48
N THR A 298 62.21 -115.83 -73.25
CA THR A 298 61.43 -115.34 -72.09
C THR A 298 62.04 -114.10 -71.45
N SER A 299 63.39 -114.03 -71.39
CA SER A 299 64.14 -112.89 -70.81
C SER A 299 63.91 -111.56 -71.55
N ILE A 300 63.71 -111.58 -72.87
CA ILE A 300 63.45 -110.35 -73.65
C ILE A 300 62.04 -109.81 -73.38
N LEU A 301 61.05 -110.70 -73.23
CA LEU A 301 59.68 -110.32 -72.86
C LEU A 301 59.58 -109.90 -71.39
N GLU A 302 60.31 -110.57 -70.49
CA GLU A 302 60.39 -110.24 -69.07
C GLU A 302 61.12 -108.91 -68.84
N ASN A 303 62.17 -108.61 -69.61
CA ASN A 303 62.82 -107.30 -69.59
C ASN A 303 61.95 -106.20 -70.21
N SER A 304 61.16 -106.50 -71.24
CA SER A 304 60.20 -105.53 -71.82
C SER A 304 59.01 -105.28 -70.89
N LEU A 305 58.52 -106.33 -70.22
CA LEU A 305 57.48 -106.24 -69.18
C LEU A 305 58.01 -105.46 -67.98
N SER A 306 59.21 -105.76 -67.49
CA SER A 306 59.90 -105.02 -66.42
C SER A 306 60.14 -103.55 -66.78
N ALA A 307 60.51 -103.25 -68.02
CA ALA A 307 60.65 -101.88 -68.51
C ALA A 307 59.30 -101.15 -68.56
N LYS A 308 58.22 -101.83 -68.99
CA LYS A 308 56.86 -101.26 -68.97
C LYS A 308 56.31 -101.10 -67.56
N GLU A 309 56.55 -102.05 -66.66
CA GLU A 309 56.18 -101.98 -65.24
C GLU A 309 56.93 -100.86 -64.53
N LYS A 310 58.20 -100.66 -64.85
CA LYS A 310 58.99 -99.53 -64.37
C LYS A 310 58.46 -98.20 -64.89
N MET A 311 58.12 -98.12 -66.19
CA MET A 311 57.51 -96.92 -66.77
C MET A 311 56.11 -96.64 -66.18
N VAL A 312 55.32 -97.67 -65.92
CA VAL A 312 54.02 -97.56 -65.23
C VAL A 312 54.19 -97.11 -63.78
N SER A 313 55.22 -97.61 -63.08
CA SER A 313 55.55 -97.15 -61.73
C SER A 313 56.04 -95.70 -61.71
N GLU A 314 56.84 -95.29 -62.69
CA GLU A 314 57.32 -93.92 -62.84
C GLU A 314 56.15 -92.97 -63.17
N LEU A 315 55.25 -93.36 -64.10
CA LEU A 315 54.03 -92.61 -64.40
C LEU A 315 53.06 -92.56 -63.22
N ASN A 316 52.89 -93.65 -62.46
CA ASN A 316 52.05 -93.65 -61.27
C ASN A 316 52.65 -92.78 -60.15
N MET A 317 53.97 -92.75 -60.02
CA MET A 317 54.66 -91.89 -59.07
C MET A 317 54.54 -90.41 -59.49
N GLU A 318 54.65 -90.12 -60.79
CA GLU A 318 54.45 -88.78 -61.33
C GLU A 318 52.98 -88.34 -61.20
N LEU A 319 52.03 -89.22 -61.50
CA LEU A 319 50.59 -88.98 -61.30
C LEU A 319 50.30 -88.70 -59.82
N HIS A 320 50.83 -89.51 -58.91
CA HIS A 320 50.67 -89.32 -57.47
C HIS A 320 51.30 -88.01 -56.99
N ASN A 321 52.48 -87.65 -57.52
CA ASN A 321 53.14 -86.40 -57.19
C ASN A 321 52.33 -85.19 -57.70
N VAL A 322 51.79 -85.25 -58.92
CA VAL A 322 50.91 -84.21 -59.48
C VAL A 322 49.59 -84.11 -58.71
N GLU A 323 48.98 -85.24 -58.34
CA GLU A 323 47.78 -85.25 -57.49
C GLU A 323 48.05 -84.64 -56.11
N THR A 324 49.21 -84.93 -55.52
CA THR A 324 49.62 -84.36 -54.23
C THR A 324 49.90 -82.86 -54.35
N GLN A 325 50.57 -82.41 -55.42
CA GLN A 325 50.77 -80.99 -55.71
C GLN A 325 49.44 -80.26 -55.91
N LEU A 326 48.52 -80.82 -56.71
CA LEU A 326 47.20 -80.26 -56.93
C LEU A 326 46.38 -80.19 -55.62
N SER A 327 46.49 -81.22 -54.76
CA SER A 327 45.85 -81.22 -53.44
C SER A 327 46.40 -80.11 -52.55
N ASN A 328 47.73 -79.94 -52.51
CA ASN A 328 48.39 -78.90 -51.73
C ASN A 328 48.03 -77.50 -52.25
N GLU A 329 48.01 -77.28 -53.56
CA GLU A 329 47.57 -76.01 -54.16
C GLU A 329 46.10 -75.71 -53.85
N ARG A 330 45.22 -76.72 -53.94
CA ARG A 330 43.81 -76.57 -53.53
C ARG A 330 43.68 -76.19 -52.06
N GLU A 331 44.43 -76.82 -51.17
CA GLU A 331 44.43 -76.48 -49.75
C GLU A 331 44.97 -75.06 -49.50
N GLN A 332 46.03 -74.65 -50.19
CA GLN A 332 46.55 -73.29 -50.14
C GLN A 332 45.50 -72.26 -50.62
N HIS A 333 44.83 -72.51 -51.73
CA HIS A 333 43.77 -71.63 -52.23
C HIS A 333 42.57 -71.57 -51.28
N ILE A 334 42.16 -72.69 -50.68
CA ILE A 334 41.09 -72.71 -49.67
C ILE A 334 41.50 -71.87 -48.46
N ASN A 335 42.75 -71.98 -48.00
CA ASN A 335 43.25 -71.19 -46.88
C ASN A 335 43.35 -69.70 -47.23
N GLU A 336 43.72 -69.35 -48.47
CA GLU A 336 43.77 -67.96 -48.92
C GLU A 336 42.36 -67.37 -49.07
N ILE A 337 41.39 -68.13 -49.58
CA ILE A 337 39.97 -67.73 -49.61
C ILE A 337 39.44 -67.51 -48.19
N LYS A 338 39.78 -68.38 -47.23
CA LYS A 338 39.41 -68.19 -45.82
C LYS A 338 40.00 -66.90 -45.24
N LYS A 339 41.27 -66.60 -45.51
CA LYS A 339 41.92 -65.35 -45.06
C LYS A 339 41.27 -64.12 -45.69
N LEU A 340 41.04 -64.14 -47.00
CA LEU A 340 40.40 -63.03 -47.71
C LEU A 340 38.97 -62.78 -47.20
N ASN A 341 38.20 -63.86 -46.96
CA ASN A 341 36.86 -63.74 -46.38
C ASN A 341 36.89 -63.16 -44.95
N ALA A 342 37.86 -63.55 -44.12
CA ALA A 342 38.04 -62.96 -42.79
C ALA A 342 38.34 -61.45 -42.88
N ILE A 343 39.24 -61.06 -43.79
CA ILE A 343 39.57 -59.64 -44.01
C ILE A 343 38.35 -58.85 -44.52
N ILE A 344 37.55 -59.43 -45.43
CA ILE A 344 36.33 -58.79 -45.93
C ILE A 344 35.35 -58.57 -44.78
N ASN A 345 35.11 -59.59 -43.95
CA ASN A 345 34.20 -59.50 -42.81
C ASN A 345 34.67 -58.46 -41.78
N ASP A 346 35.97 -58.40 -41.49
CA ASP A 346 36.55 -57.38 -40.61
C ASP A 346 36.39 -55.96 -41.19
N LYS A 347 36.54 -55.80 -42.51
CA LYS A 347 36.31 -54.52 -43.20
C LYS A 347 34.84 -54.13 -43.24
N GLU A 348 33.93 -55.09 -43.40
CA GLU A 348 32.48 -54.87 -43.34
C GLU A 348 32.06 -54.44 -41.93
N HIS A 349 32.58 -55.09 -40.89
CA HIS A 349 32.34 -54.69 -39.50
C HIS A 349 32.88 -53.28 -39.22
N ALA A 350 34.11 -52.97 -39.65
CA ALA A 350 34.68 -51.63 -39.49
C ALA A 350 33.89 -50.55 -40.26
N LEU A 351 33.35 -50.88 -41.43
CA LEU A 351 32.48 -49.98 -42.19
C LEU A 351 31.14 -49.75 -41.49
N GLU A 352 30.55 -50.79 -40.92
CA GLU A 352 29.30 -50.69 -40.16
C GLU A 352 29.48 -49.86 -38.89
N ASP A 353 30.60 -50.05 -38.18
CA ASP A 353 30.95 -49.22 -37.02
C ASP A 353 31.18 -47.76 -37.41
N MET A 354 31.91 -47.48 -38.50
CA MET A 354 32.07 -46.12 -39.01
C MET A 354 30.74 -45.50 -39.45
N LYS A 355 29.83 -46.27 -40.06
CA LYS A 355 28.49 -45.78 -40.41
C LYS A 355 27.67 -45.45 -39.17
N LYS A 356 27.71 -46.30 -38.14
CA LYS A 356 27.05 -46.02 -36.84
C LYS A 356 27.65 -44.77 -36.19
N GLU A 357 28.97 -44.63 -36.21
CA GLU A 357 29.63 -43.44 -35.67
C GLU A 357 29.25 -42.18 -36.48
N LEU A 358 29.15 -42.26 -37.80
CA LEU A 358 28.74 -41.17 -38.67
C LEU A 358 27.27 -40.78 -38.47
N GLN A 359 26.38 -41.76 -38.22
CA GLN A 359 24.97 -41.50 -37.88
C GLN A 359 24.80 -40.95 -36.47
N ALA A 360 25.67 -41.33 -35.54
CA ALA A 360 25.69 -40.80 -34.17
C ALA A 360 26.27 -39.38 -34.09
N ARG A 361 27.03 -38.94 -35.10
CA ARG A 361 27.55 -37.57 -35.14
C ARG A 361 26.39 -36.57 -35.29
N PRO A 362 26.34 -35.53 -34.45
CA PRO A 362 25.36 -34.46 -34.60
C PRO A 362 25.41 -33.87 -36.00
N THR A 363 24.25 -33.75 -36.65
CA THR A 363 24.14 -33.08 -37.94
C THR A 363 24.54 -31.61 -37.82
N ALA A 364 25.11 -31.02 -38.88
CA ALA A 364 25.55 -29.63 -38.87
C ALA A 364 24.45 -28.64 -38.41
N LYS A 365 23.19 -28.92 -38.76
CA LYS A 365 22.02 -28.18 -38.27
C LYS A 365 21.83 -28.29 -36.76
N LEU A 366 21.98 -29.49 -36.18
CA LEU A 366 21.86 -29.69 -34.74
C LEU A 366 23.00 -29.00 -33.98
N VAL A 367 24.22 -29.00 -34.53
CA VAL A 367 25.36 -28.27 -33.96
C VAL A 367 25.13 -26.76 -34.02
N ASP A 368 24.62 -26.23 -35.14
CA ASP A 368 24.24 -24.82 -35.25
C ASP A 368 23.10 -24.44 -34.29
N ASP A 369 22.09 -25.29 -34.15
CA ASP A 369 20.99 -25.06 -33.22
C ASP A 369 21.46 -25.13 -31.76
N LEU A 370 22.40 -26.03 -31.44
CA LEU A 370 23.02 -26.09 -30.11
C LEU A 370 23.91 -24.87 -29.86
N HIS A 371 24.68 -24.40 -30.83
CA HIS A 371 25.45 -23.16 -30.70
C HIS A 371 24.55 -21.94 -30.53
N LYS A 372 23.43 -21.86 -31.26
CA LYS A 372 22.41 -20.81 -31.06
C LYS A 372 21.82 -20.88 -29.66
N LYS A 373 21.40 -22.06 -29.20
CA LYS A 373 20.90 -22.27 -27.83
C LYS A 373 21.92 -21.89 -26.76
N VAL A 374 23.20 -22.23 -26.94
CA VAL A 374 24.27 -21.85 -26.01
C VAL A 374 24.48 -20.34 -26.01
N LYS A 375 24.50 -19.68 -27.18
CA LYS A 375 24.61 -18.21 -27.26
C LYS A 375 23.42 -17.51 -26.61
N ILE A 376 22.21 -18.02 -26.81
CA ILE A 376 20.99 -17.49 -26.17
C ILE A 376 21.05 -17.70 -24.64
N LEU A 377 21.41 -18.90 -24.17
CA LEU A 377 21.59 -19.18 -22.75
C LEU A 377 22.69 -18.33 -22.12
N GLN A 378 23.75 -18.04 -22.87
CA GLN A 378 24.81 -17.15 -22.44
C GLN A 378 24.32 -15.70 -22.33
N ALA A 379 23.53 -15.22 -23.30
CA ALA A 379 22.94 -13.89 -23.25
C ALA A 379 21.92 -13.74 -22.10
N VAL A 380 21.07 -14.76 -21.89
CA VAL A 380 20.05 -14.83 -20.83
C VAL A 380 20.68 -15.03 -19.45
N GLY A 381 21.78 -15.78 -19.36
CA GLY A 381 22.44 -16.11 -18.09
C GLY A 381 23.47 -15.08 -17.62
N TYR A 382 24.09 -14.33 -18.54
CA TYR A 382 25.20 -13.44 -18.21
C TYR A 382 24.99 -11.96 -18.58
N ASN A 383 23.84 -11.56 -19.15
CA ASN A 383 23.54 -10.16 -19.51
C ASN A 383 24.71 -9.45 -20.22
N SER A 384 25.44 -10.17 -21.05
CA SER A 384 26.66 -9.68 -21.70
C SER A 384 26.71 -10.17 -23.14
N ILE A 385 26.03 -9.48 -24.04
CA ILE A 385 26.34 -9.44 -25.48
C ILE A 385 25.86 -8.08 -26.03
N GLU A 386 26.72 -7.44 -26.82
CA GLU A 386 26.46 -6.20 -27.56
C GLU A 386 25.31 -6.41 -28.56
N ALA A 387 24.46 -5.40 -28.74
CA ALA A 387 23.18 -5.51 -29.46
C ALA A 387 23.30 -5.98 -30.94
N GLU A 388 24.48 -5.90 -31.54
CA GLU A 388 24.74 -6.29 -32.95
C GLU A 388 24.79 -7.81 -33.15
N ASP A 389 25.17 -8.60 -32.15
CA ASP A 389 25.24 -10.08 -32.24
C ASP A 389 23.88 -10.76 -32.00
N TRP A 390 22.89 -10.01 -31.52
CA TRP A 390 21.52 -10.49 -31.26
C TRP A 390 20.69 -10.63 -32.55
N GLU A 391 20.80 -9.68 -33.48
CA GLU A 391 20.04 -9.72 -34.74
C GLU A 391 20.41 -10.94 -35.61
N VAL A 392 21.67 -11.34 -35.59
CA VAL A 392 22.15 -12.49 -36.38
C VAL A 392 21.64 -13.82 -35.81
N ALA A 393 21.43 -13.91 -34.49
CA ALA A 393 20.95 -15.13 -33.82
C ALA A 393 19.44 -15.39 -34.00
N THR A 394 18.62 -14.34 -34.18
CA THR A 394 17.15 -14.42 -34.13
C THR A 394 16.44 -14.55 -35.48
N THR A 395 17.15 -14.81 -36.58
CA THR A 395 16.61 -14.82 -37.96
C THR A 395 15.85 -16.09 -38.37
N GLY A 396 15.52 -17.00 -37.44
CA GLY A 396 14.77 -18.24 -37.71
C GLY A 396 13.33 -18.23 -37.18
N GLU A 397 12.33 -18.38 -38.06
CA GLU A 397 10.89 -18.23 -37.76
C GLU A 397 10.36 -19.15 -36.64
N GLU A 398 10.89 -20.37 -36.48
CA GLU A 398 10.40 -21.32 -35.46
C GLU A 398 11.04 -21.13 -34.07
N MET A 399 12.24 -20.54 -33.99
CA MET A 399 12.98 -20.34 -32.75
C MET A 399 12.57 -19.03 -32.04
N SER A 400 12.14 -18.03 -32.81
CA SER A 400 11.74 -16.70 -32.35
C SER A 400 10.63 -16.69 -31.29
N LYS A 401 9.68 -17.64 -31.33
CA LYS A 401 8.53 -17.68 -30.40
C LYS A 401 8.90 -18.17 -29.00
N MET A 402 9.75 -19.20 -28.90
CA MET A 402 10.24 -19.70 -27.61
C MET A 402 11.23 -18.70 -26.99
N GLU A 403 12.06 -18.08 -27.82
CA GLU A 403 12.99 -17.03 -27.43
C GLU A 403 12.28 -15.79 -26.89
N SER A 404 11.23 -15.33 -27.57
CA SER A 404 10.37 -14.24 -27.10
C SER A 404 9.74 -14.55 -25.74
N LEU A 405 9.23 -15.78 -25.54
CA LEU A 405 8.62 -16.17 -24.27
C LEU A 405 9.63 -16.28 -23.12
N LEU A 406 10.85 -16.76 -23.39
CA LEU A 406 11.91 -16.82 -22.38
C LEU A 406 12.40 -15.42 -21.99
N LEU A 407 12.52 -14.50 -22.95
CA LEU A 407 12.86 -13.10 -22.68
C LEU A 407 11.77 -12.37 -21.90
N ASP A 408 10.51 -12.55 -22.26
CA ASP A 408 9.39 -11.95 -21.55
C ASP A 408 9.31 -12.47 -20.11
N LYS A 409 9.51 -13.78 -19.92
CA LYS A 409 9.57 -14.39 -18.59
C LYS A 409 10.77 -13.92 -17.78
N ASN A 410 11.95 -13.78 -18.39
CA ASN A 410 13.14 -13.27 -17.71
C ASN A 410 12.94 -11.80 -17.29
N ARG A 411 12.49 -10.93 -18.20
CA ARG A 411 12.17 -9.52 -17.88
C ARG A 411 11.11 -9.41 -16.79
N LYS A 412 10.09 -10.28 -16.82
CA LYS A 412 9.06 -10.33 -15.78
C LYS A 412 9.64 -10.77 -14.44
N MET A 413 10.49 -11.79 -14.39
CA MET A 413 11.18 -12.22 -13.17
C MET A 413 12.13 -11.14 -12.65
N GLU A 414 12.87 -10.44 -13.51
CA GLU A 414 13.72 -9.31 -13.13
C GLU A 414 12.90 -8.15 -12.56
N HIS A 415 11.73 -7.86 -13.15
CA HIS A 415 10.81 -6.85 -12.65
C HIS A 415 10.23 -7.24 -11.28
N GLU A 416 9.77 -8.48 -11.11
CA GLU A 416 9.27 -9.01 -9.84
C GLU A 416 10.36 -8.99 -8.76
N LEU A 417 11.59 -9.38 -9.10
CA LEU A 417 12.74 -9.34 -8.21
C LEU A 417 13.07 -7.91 -7.79
N THR A 418 13.01 -6.95 -8.72
CA THR A 418 13.22 -5.52 -8.43
C THR A 418 12.13 -4.98 -7.53
N GLN A 419 10.85 -5.30 -7.80
CA GLN A 419 9.74 -4.92 -6.93
C GLN A 419 9.88 -5.50 -5.53
N LEU A 420 10.27 -6.78 -5.41
CA LEU A 420 10.50 -7.42 -4.12
C LEU A 420 11.67 -6.78 -3.37
N LYS A 421 12.75 -6.39 -4.05
CA LYS A 421 13.86 -5.63 -3.45
C LYS A 421 13.41 -4.27 -2.92
N VAL A 422 12.59 -3.54 -3.67
CA VAL A 422 12.04 -2.24 -3.21
C VAL A 422 11.12 -2.43 -2.00
N LYS A 423 10.22 -3.42 -2.05
CA LYS A 423 9.36 -3.75 -0.90
C LYS A 423 10.19 -4.14 0.33
N LEU A 424 11.28 -4.88 0.13
CA LEU A 424 12.18 -5.26 1.21
C LEU A 424 12.87 -4.02 1.80
N SER A 425 13.37 -3.10 0.98
CA SER A 425 14.01 -1.87 1.47
C SER A 425 13.01 -0.95 2.20
N GLU A 426 11.77 -0.87 1.72
CA GLU A 426 10.69 -0.15 2.42
C GLU A 426 10.38 -0.78 3.78
N LYS A 427 10.30 -2.11 3.86
CA LYS A 427 10.06 -2.82 5.12
C LYS A 427 11.22 -2.68 6.09
N ILE A 428 12.46 -2.70 5.61
CA ILE A 428 13.66 -2.44 6.44
C ILE A 428 13.62 -1.01 6.98
N SER A 429 13.35 -0.01 6.14
CA SER A 429 13.25 1.39 6.59
C SER A 429 12.13 1.60 7.62
N LEU A 430 10.98 0.93 7.45
CA LEU A 430 9.90 0.96 8.44
C LEU A 430 10.29 0.28 9.75
N LEU A 431 11.05 -0.83 9.69
CA LEU A 431 11.55 -1.52 10.87
C LEU A 431 12.55 -0.62 11.62
N GLU A 432 13.52 -0.03 10.93
CA GLU A 432 14.48 0.91 11.52
C GLU A 432 13.78 2.12 12.16
N ALA A 433 12.74 2.66 11.51
CA ALA A 433 11.96 3.75 12.06
C ALA A 433 11.15 3.33 13.31
N ALA A 434 10.64 2.09 13.35
CA ALA A 434 9.94 1.56 14.51
C ALA A 434 10.90 1.28 15.66
N GLU A 435 12.07 0.69 15.39
CA GLU A 435 13.15 0.47 16.36
C GLU A 435 13.65 1.80 16.94
N GLY A 436 13.81 2.83 16.11
CA GLY A 436 14.15 4.18 16.56
C GLY A 436 13.12 4.76 17.53
N LYS A 437 11.82 4.62 17.24
CA LYS A 437 10.75 5.05 18.16
C LYS A 437 10.73 4.26 19.46
N VAL A 438 11.02 2.96 19.42
CA VAL A 438 11.12 2.14 20.63
C VAL A 438 12.28 2.62 21.48
N ALA A 439 13.43 2.93 20.88
CA ALA A 439 14.58 3.49 21.60
C ALA A 439 14.25 4.84 22.25
N GLU A 440 13.62 5.75 21.51
CA GLU A 440 13.18 7.08 21.99
C GLU A 440 12.20 6.95 23.17
N LEU A 441 11.16 6.13 23.03
CA LEU A 441 10.20 5.88 24.12
C LEU A 441 10.86 5.22 25.33
N THR A 442 11.85 4.36 25.13
CA THR A 442 12.59 3.74 26.24
C THR A 442 13.46 4.76 26.96
N GLU A 443 14.04 5.72 26.24
CA GLU A 443 14.79 6.84 26.82
C GLU A 443 13.86 7.76 27.61
N GLU A 444 12.71 8.16 27.05
CA GLU A 444 11.70 8.95 27.75
C GLU A 444 11.21 8.27 29.03
N VAL A 445 10.95 6.96 28.99
CA VAL A 445 10.55 6.19 30.19
C VAL A 445 11.66 6.23 31.24
N ASN A 446 12.92 6.05 30.84
CA ASN A 446 14.06 6.14 31.76
C ASN A 446 14.20 7.55 32.36
N GLU A 447 14.00 8.60 31.58
CA GLU A 447 14.02 9.97 32.06
C GLU A 447 12.88 10.26 33.04
N GLN A 448 11.66 9.80 32.71
CA GLN A 448 10.51 9.91 33.60
C GLN A 448 10.74 9.14 34.90
N GLN A 449 11.31 7.93 34.84
CA GLN A 449 11.63 7.13 36.02
C GLN A 449 12.67 7.83 36.89
N LYS A 450 13.74 8.40 36.31
CA LYS A 450 14.71 9.22 37.04
C LYS A 450 14.10 10.48 37.64
N LEU A 451 13.17 11.11 36.94
CA LEU A 451 12.46 12.29 37.45
C LEU A 451 11.55 11.92 38.62
N ILE A 452 10.78 10.84 38.50
CA ILE A 452 9.93 10.33 39.57
C ILE A 452 10.79 10.03 40.79
N GLN A 453 11.92 9.34 40.63
CA GLN A 453 12.84 9.06 41.73
C GLN A 453 13.37 10.34 42.40
N LYS A 454 13.71 11.37 41.61
CA LYS A 454 14.10 12.68 42.17
C LYS A 454 12.95 13.37 42.91
N LEU A 455 11.74 13.32 42.39
CA LEU A 455 10.55 13.89 43.04
C LEU A 455 10.20 13.13 44.32
N GLU A 456 10.34 11.81 44.32
CA GLU A 456 10.18 10.97 45.51
C GLU A 456 11.22 11.32 46.57
N ASP A 457 12.49 11.48 46.19
CA ASP A 457 13.56 11.92 47.09
C ASP A 457 13.30 13.34 47.65
N ASP A 458 12.82 14.26 46.81
CA ASP A 458 12.50 15.64 47.21
C ASP A 458 11.25 15.70 48.11
N ILE A 459 10.25 14.86 47.86
CA ILE A 459 9.09 14.68 48.76
C ILE A 459 9.55 14.08 50.09
N LEU A 460 10.46 13.10 50.09
CA LEU A 460 11.00 12.50 51.31
C LEU A 460 11.73 13.55 52.15
N LYS A 461 12.54 14.41 51.52
CA LYS A 461 13.19 15.55 52.17
C LYS A 461 12.16 16.56 52.68
N GLY A 462 11.12 16.87 51.90
CA GLY A 462 10.04 17.79 52.29
C GLY A 462 9.19 17.27 53.47
N TYR A 463 8.94 15.96 53.56
CA TYR A 463 8.22 15.35 54.69
C TYR A 463 9.04 15.40 55.98
N SER A 464 10.37 15.26 55.91
CA SER A 464 11.25 15.45 57.08
C SER A 464 11.20 16.88 57.67
N SER A 465 10.74 17.87 56.89
CA SER A 465 10.51 19.25 57.34
C SER A 465 9.11 19.50 57.92
N LYS A 466 8.12 18.63 57.67
CA LYS A 466 6.72 18.85 58.10
C LYS A 466 6.46 18.49 59.56
N GLU A 467 7.36 17.74 60.20
CA GLU A 467 7.26 17.38 61.63
C GLU A 467 7.72 18.48 62.60
N ARG A 468 8.24 19.62 62.11
CA ARG A 468 8.73 20.73 62.96
C ARG A 468 8.04 22.08 62.78
N LYS A 469 6.94 22.16 62.02
CA LYS A 469 6.26 23.44 61.71
C LYS A 469 4.80 23.46 62.19
N GLY A 470 4.62 23.21 63.48
CA GLY A 470 3.37 23.44 64.21
C GLY A 470 3.48 24.66 65.13
N SER A 471 3.92 25.81 64.62
CA SER A 471 3.80 27.13 65.28
C SER A 471 4.29 28.20 64.32
N LEU A 472 3.66 29.39 64.39
CA LEU A 472 3.95 30.62 63.63
C LEU A 472 3.15 30.77 62.34
N PHE A 473 1.86 30.99 62.55
CA PHE A 473 0.97 31.75 61.68
C PHE A 473 0.89 33.16 62.30
N ASP A 474 1.72 34.10 61.86
CA ASP A 474 1.36 35.53 61.80
C ASP A 474 2.42 36.33 61.03
N GLU A 475 1.97 37.39 60.36
CA GLU A 475 2.76 38.52 59.87
C GLU A 475 3.51 38.37 58.51
N TRP A 476 2.83 38.79 57.43
CA TRP A 476 3.47 39.17 56.17
C TRP A 476 3.00 40.57 55.78
N ASP A 477 3.76 41.58 56.22
CA ASP A 477 3.69 42.96 55.76
C ASP A 477 4.81 43.20 54.72
N LEU A 478 4.49 44.03 53.74
CA LEU A 478 5.30 44.37 52.57
C LEU A 478 6.46 45.30 52.94
N SER A 479 7.67 45.05 52.41
CA SER A 479 8.66 46.10 52.18
C SER A 479 9.67 45.73 51.08
N GLU A 480 9.71 46.63 50.10
CA GLU A 480 10.66 46.75 49.00
C GLU A 480 11.84 47.63 49.45
N ALA A 481 13.10 47.22 49.19
CA ALA A 481 14.25 48.06 48.77
C ALA A 481 15.63 47.44 49.08
N GLY A 482 16.51 47.44 48.07
CA GLY A 482 17.85 48.04 48.20
C GLY A 482 19.07 47.19 48.64
N ALA A 483 19.81 46.68 47.64
CA ALA A 483 21.28 46.75 47.45
C ALA A 483 22.31 46.41 48.57
N ALA A 484 23.23 45.48 48.22
CA ALA A 484 24.69 45.34 48.51
C ALA A 484 25.21 45.51 49.98
N ASP A 485 26.18 44.76 50.52
CA ASP A 485 27.47 44.32 49.99
C ASP A 485 28.16 43.28 50.93
N HIS A 486 29.19 42.61 50.40
CA HIS A 486 30.29 41.77 50.92
C HIS A 486 30.56 41.41 52.42
N SER A 487 30.87 40.10 52.61
CA SER A 487 32.09 39.50 53.24
C SER A 487 32.15 39.03 54.72
N GLU A 488 32.52 37.74 54.84
CA GLU A 488 33.38 37.02 55.81
C GLU A 488 32.99 36.70 57.28
N ASN A 489 32.88 35.37 57.51
CA ASN A 489 33.34 34.52 58.64
C ASN A 489 33.00 34.87 60.11
N ALA A 490 32.18 34.03 60.74
CA ALA A 490 32.51 33.26 61.95
C ALA A 490 31.36 32.32 62.38
N GLU A 491 31.74 31.13 62.85
CA GLU A 491 30.87 30.03 63.29
C GLU A 491 29.95 30.37 64.49
N GLN A 492 28.66 30.04 64.41
CA GLN A 492 27.92 29.34 65.48
C GLN A 492 26.45 29.04 65.11
N LYS A 493 26.21 27.79 64.72
CA LYS A 493 25.06 26.93 65.07
C LYS A 493 23.77 27.64 65.54
N ARG A 494 22.99 28.18 64.60
CA ARG A 494 21.51 28.13 64.58
C ARG A 494 21.06 28.09 63.13
N VAL A 495 20.35 27.02 62.75
CA VAL A 495 19.75 26.88 61.41
C VAL A 495 18.71 27.99 61.25
N SER A 496 19.02 28.98 60.42
CA SER A 496 18.19 30.13 60.11
C SER A 496 17.11 29.75 59.08
N PRO A 497 15.91 30.36 59.15
CA PRO A 497 14.80 30.10 58.22
C PRO A 497 15.08 30.55 56.78
N ASP A 498 16.20 31.27 56.55
CA ASP A 498 16.67 31.69 55.22
C ASP A 498 17.08 30.50 54.32
N GLN A 499 17.54 29.39 54.89
CA GLN A 499 17.97 28.24 54.09
C GLN A 499 16.78 27.51 53.44
N ASP A 500 15.61 27.53 54.09
CA ASP A 500 14.36 26.96 53.56
C ASP A 500 13.72 27.86 52.50
N GLN A 501 13.79 29.19 52.66
CA GLN A 501 13.37 30.14 51.61
C GLN A 501 14.30 30.08 50.41
N SER A 502 15.62 29.97 50.63
CA SER A 502 16.62 29.73 49.59
C SER A 502 16.37 28.40 48.86
N SER A 503 16.02 27.33 49.59
CA SER A 503 15.66 26.03 49.00
C SER A 503 14.41 26.12 48.12
N MET A 504 13.34 26.80 48.57
CA MET A 504 12.13 27.02 47.77
C MET A 504 12.39 27.91 46.56
N LEU A 505 13.18 28.98 46.70
CA LEU A 505 13.63 29.82 45.59
C LEU A 505 14.47 29.00 44.59
N ASN A 506 15.36 28.13 45.05
CA ASN A 506 16.14 27.23 44.20
C ASN A 506 15.24 26.23 43.45
N VAL A 507 14.16 25.74 44.07
CA VAL A 507 13.16 24.90 43.39
C VAL A 507 12.41 25.70 42.33
N ILE A 508 12.01 26.94 42.60
CA ILE A 508 11.34 27.81 41.63
C ILE A 508 12.30 28.19 40.48
N ILE A 509 13.57 28.46 40.78
CA ILE A 509 14.63 28.72 39.79
C ILE A 509 14.83 27.47 38.91
N ASN A 510 14.94 26.29 39.51
CA ASN A 510 15.06 25.03 38.77
C ASN A 510 13.83 24.72 37.92
N GLN A 511 12.62 24.98 38.43
CA GLN A 511 11.39 24.84 37.63
C GLN A 511 11.36 25.83 36.47
N ARG A 512 11.65 27.11 36.71
CA ARG A 512 11.77 28.13 35.66
C ARG A 512 12.81 27.74 34.61
N ASP A 513 13.96 27.24 35.04
CA ASP A 513 15.06 26.88 34.14
C ASP A 513 14.73 25.62 33.34
N ARG A 514 13.96 24.70 33.92
CA ARG A 514 13.41 23.53 33.22
C ARG A 514 12.32 23.91 32.21
N PHE A 515 11.46 24.87 32.54
CA PHE A 515 10.50 25.44 31.58
C PHE A 515 11.21 26.20 30.46
N ARG A 516 12.28 26.94 30.76
CA ARG A 516 13.12 27.61 29.76
C ARG A 516 13.86 26.61 28.86
N ALA A 517 14.36 25.51 29.42
CA ALA A 517 14.99 24.45 28.65
C ALA A 517 13.97 23.82 27.68
N ARG A 518 12.81 23.38 28.19
CA ARG A 518 11.74 22.83 27.35
C ARG A 518 11.28 23.81 26.28
N LEU A 519 11.19 25.10 26.59
CA LEU A 519 10.85 26.14 25.61
C LEU A 519 11.90 26.19 24.49
N ARG A 520 13.20 26.21 24.83
CA ARG A 520 14.28 26.19 23.83
C ARG A 520 14.25 24.94 22.97
N ASP A 521 14.06 23.76 23.56
CA ASP A 521 14.01 22.49 22.83
C ASP A 521 12.83 22.48 21.84
N THR A 522 11.64 22.92 22.29
CA THR A 522 10.48 23.05 21.39
C THR A 522 10.68 24.11 20.30
N GLU A 523 11.38 25.21 20.57
CA GLU A 523 11.74 26.22 19.56
C GLU A 523 12.72 25.67 18.53
N GLU A 524 13.68 24.82 18.95
CA GLU A 524 14.63 24.14 18.08
C GLU A 524 13.95 23.08 17.21
N GLU A 525 13.05 22.28 17.77
CA GLU A 525 12.23 21.33 17.00
C GLU A 525 11.37 22.05 15.96
N VAL A 526 10.73 23.17 16.33
CA VAL A 526 9.96 24.00 15.39
C VAL A 526 10.87 24.56 14.29
N ARG A 527 12.10 24.98 14.62
CA ARG A 527 13.09 25.43 13.63
C ARG A 527 13.46 24.30 12.67
N ARG A 528 13.74 23.10 13.19
CA ARG A 528 14.11 21.92 12.39
C ARG A 528 12.97 21.45 11.49
N LEU A 529 11.73 21.47 11.99
CA LEU A 529 10.55 21.13 11.19
C LEU A 529 10.33 22.14 10.06
N LYS A 530 10.50 23.45 10.34
CA LYS A 530 10.43 24.49 9.30
C LYS A 530 11.50 24.31 8.23
N GLU A 531 12.73 23.97 8.61
CA GLU A 531 13.81 23.68 7.66
C GLU A 531 13.49 22.46 6.80
N LYS A 532 13.03 21.36 7.40
CA LYS A 532 12.61 20.15 6.68
C LYS A 532 11.45 20.41 5.71
N ILE A 533 10.46 21.21 6.12
CA ILE A 533 9.38 21.67 5.23
C ILE A 533 9.95 22.47 4.05
N GLY A 534 10.94 23.34 4.30
CA GLY A 534 11.63 24.11 3.26
C GLY A 534 12.30 23.20 2.23
N VAL A 535 13.11 22.24 2.68
CA VAL A 535 13.80 21.27 1.80
C VAL A 535 12.80 20.45 0.99
N LEU A 536 11.78 19.86 1.65
CA LEU A 536 10.76 19.07 0.97
C LEU A 536 9.96 19.89 -0.05
N THR A 537 9.72 21.17 0.21
CA THR A 537 9.05 22.07 -0.74
C THR A 537 9.92 22.28 -1.98
N VAL A 538 11.22 22.51 -1.81
CA VAL A 538 12.16 22.67 -2.92
C VAL A 538 12.28 21.39 -3.75
N GLU A 539 12.38 20.22 -3.11
CA GLU A 539 12.40 18.93 -3.80
C GLU A 539 11.11 18.67 -4.57
N LEU A 540 9.95 18.97 -3.97
CA LEU A 540 8.66 18.80 -4.61
C LEU A 540 8.50 19.71 -5.84
N GLU A 541 8.96 20.96 -5.76
CA GLU A 541 8.97 21.87 -6.92
C GLU A 541 9.96 21.42 -8.00
N LYS A 542 11.13 20.89 -7.61
CA LYS A 542 12.10 20.31 -8.55
C LYS A 542 11.52 19.09 -9.27
N THR A 543 10.91 18.15 -8.54
CA THR A 543 10.26 16.97 -9.13
C THR A 543 9.09 17.35 -10.02
N LYS A 544 8.28 18.35 -9.65
CA LYS A 544 7.24 18.89 -10.54
C LYS A 544 7.83 19.43 -11.85
N ALA A 545 8.90 20.23 -11.77
CA ALA A 545 9.55 20.78 -12.95
C ALA A 545 10.13 19.67 -13.85
N ASP A 546 10.74 18.65 -13.26
CA ASP A 546 11.29 17.52 -14.00
C ASP A 546 10.18 16.65 -14.64
N ASN A 547 9.05 16.45 -13.95
CA ASN A 547 7.88 15.76 -14.52
C ASN A 547 7.27 16.52 -15.71
N VAL A 548 7.19 17.85 -15.64
CA VAL A 548 6.71 18.68 -16.77
C VAL A 548 7.68 18.60 -17.96
N LYS A 549 9.00 18.61 -17.71
CA LYS A 549 10.01 18.41 -18.76
C LYS A 549 9.93 17.01 -19.38
N LEU A 550 9.70 15.97 -18.56
CA LEU A 550 9.55 14.60 -19.02
C LEU A 550 8.31 14.45 -19.91
N TYR A 551 7.19 15.04 -19.49
CA TYR A 551 5.98 15.10 -20.31
C TYR A 551 6.26 15.79 -21.66
N GLY A 552 6.97 16.93 -21.65
CA GLY A 552 7.40 17.61 -22.88
C GLY A 552 8.30 16.75 -23.78
N LYS A 553 9.21 15.94 -23.22
CA LYS A 553 10.04 14.99 -23.97
C LYS A 553 9.23 13.85 -24.56
N ILE A 554 8.30 13.28 -23.80
CA ILE A 554 7.40 12.21 -24.26
C ILE A 554 6.57 12.73 -25.44
N ARG A 555 5.99 13.93 -25.32
CA ARG A 555 5.25 14.58 -26.40
C ARG A 555 6.12 14.83 -27.63
N TYR A 556 7.33 15.36 -27.44
CA TYR A 556 8.26 15.59 -28.55
C TYR A 556 8.61 14.29 -29.29
N VAL A 557 8.84 13.20 -28.56
CA VAL A 557 9.11 11.87 -29.15
C VAL A 557 7.88 11.30 -29.84
N GLN A 558 6.68 11.46 -29.26
CA GLN A 558 5.41 11.06 -29.89
C GLN A 558 5.15 11.84 -31.19
N ASP A 559 5.35 13.16 -31.19
CA ASP A 559 5.20 14.01 -32.38
C ASP A 559 6.23 13.61 -33.45
N TYR A 560 7.50 13.37 -33.09
CA TYR A 560 8.54 12.92 -34.03
C TYR A 560 8.30 11.52 -34.61
N ASN A 561 7.73 10.62 -33.81
CA ASN A 561 7.36 9.27 -34.26
C ASN A 561 6.09 9.31 -35.14
N SER A 562 5.18 10.26 -34.88
CA SER A 562 4.01 10.50 -35.74
C SER A 562 4.40 11.09 -37.10
N GLU A 563 5.46 11.90 -37.18
CA GLU A 563 5.96 12.50 -38.42
C GLU A 563 6.62 11.45 -39.35
N LYS A 564 7.25 10.40 -38.80
CA LYS A 564 7.77 9.26 -39.59
C LYS A 564 6.69 8.34 -40.18
N VAL A 565 5.44 8.43 -39.73
CA VAL A 565 4.35 7.52 -40.15
C VAL A 565 3.41 8.16 -41.20
N VAL A 566 3.71 9.35 -41.71
CA VAL A 566 2.91 10.03 -42.76
C VAL A 566 3.18 9.49 -44.17
N SER A 567 3.28 8.18 -44.33
CA SER A 567 3.20 7.54 -45.64
C SER A 567 2.63 6.12 -45.55
N ARG A 568 1.42 5.99 -44.98
CA ARG A 568 0.41 5.00 -45.41
C ARG A 568 -0.90 5.16 -44.63
N GLY A 569 -1.94 5.47 -45.41
CA GLY A 569 -3.38 5.31 -45.19
C GLY A 569 -3.94 5.00 -43.80
N SER A 570 -4.87 5.87 -43.39
CA SER A 570 -6.06 5.58 -42.57
C SER A 570 -5.88 4.72 -41.33
N LYS A 571 -5.80 5.33 -40.15
CA LYS A 571 -6.08 4.64 -38.89
C LYS A 571 -7.03 5.44 -38.00
N LYS A 572 -8.13 4.75 -37.69
CA LYS A 572 -9.03 4.99 -36.56
C LYS A 572 -8.22 5.14 -35.27
N TYR A 573 -8.67 6.06 -34.42
CA TYR A 573 -8.30 6.18 -33.02
C TYR A 573 -8.34 4.80 -32.36
N ALA A 574 -7.16 4.23 -32.08
CA ALA A 574 -7.02 3.17 -31.11
C ALA A 574 -6.88 3.86 -29.76
N GLU A 575 -8.01 3.96 -29.07
CA GLU A 575 -8.06 4.24 -27.64
C GLU A 575 -7.44 3.01 -26.96
N ASP A 576 -6.22 3.16 -26.42
CA ASP A 576 -5.56 2.14 -25.61
C ASP A 576 -6.33 2.03 -24.28
N ILE A 577 -7.23 1.05 -24.21
CA ILE A 577 -8.04 0.71 -23.02
C ILE A 577 -7.18 -0.10 -22.04
N GLU A 578 -6.05 0.46 -21.58
CA GLU A 578 -5.27 -0.15 -20.49
C GLU A 578 -4.56 0.86 -19.56
N SER A 579 -4.96 2.14 -19.56
CA SER A 579 -4.30 3.20 -18.74
C SER A 579 -5.22 3.91 -17.72
N GLY A 580 -6.21 3.19 -17.19
CA GLY A 580 -7.24 3.74 -16.29
C GLY A 580 -6.75 4.33 -14.95
N PHE A 581 -5.45 4.30 -14.64
CA PHE A 581 -4.89 4.91 -13.42
C PHE A 581 -3.82 5.99 -13.69
N THR A 582 -3.28 6.09 -14.91
CA THR A 582 -2.23 7.07 -15.26
C THR A 582 -2.78 8.36 -15.87
N SER A 583 -4.01 8.32 -16.41
CA SER A 583 -4.66 9.47 -17.07
C SER A 583 -4.79 10.71 -16.20
N ASP A 584 -5.07 10.59 -14.89
CA ASP A 584 -5.29 11.75 -14.02
C ASP A 584 -3.98 12.50 -13.71
N VAL A 585 -2.89 11.75 -13.51
CA VAL A 585 -1.56 12.31 -13.25
C VAL A 585 -1.02 12.93 -14.54
N GLU A 586 -1.16 12.23 -15.66
CA GLU A 586 -0.77 12.73 -16.98
C GLU A 586 -1.57 13.98 -17.37
N SER A 587 -2.89 13.99 -17.17
CA SER A 587 -3.75 15.16 -17.43
C SER A 587 -3.36 16.38 -16.60
N LYS A 588 -2.92 16.18 -15.34
CA LYS A 588 -2.44 17.27 -14.49
C LYS A 588 -1.16 17.89 -15.03
N TYR A 589 -0.18 17.09 -15.42
CA TYR A 589 1.08 17.58 -15.97
C TYR A 589 0.94 18.10 -17.40
N LYS A 590 0.04 17.51 -18.19
CA LYS A 590 -0.41 18.01 -19.49
C LYS A 590 -0.94 19.42 -19.39
N LYS A 591 -1.87 19.67 -18.47
CA LYS A 591 -2.44 21.01 -18.25
C LYS A 591 -1.38 22.01 -17.83
N ILE A 592 -0.49 21.63 -16.90
CA ILE A 592 0.63 22.51 -16.46
C ILE A 592 1.56 22.83 -17.63
N TYR A 593 1.89 21.85 -18.47
CA TYR A 593 2.72 22.03 -19.65
C TYR A 593 2.06 22.92 -20.72
N GLU A 594 0.78 22.70 -21.01
CA GLU A 594 -0.01 23.50 -21.96
C GLU A 594 -0.18 24.94 -21.47
N ASP A 595 -0.41 25.16 -20.17
CA ASP A 595 -0.51 26.48 -19.56
C ASP A 595 0.83 27.24 -19.61
N ASP A 596 1.97 26.54 -19.46
CA ASP A 596 3.32 27.14 -19.56
C ASP A 596 3.73 27.46 -21.02
N ILE A 597 3.26 26.69 -21.99
CA ILE A 597 3.53 26.91 -23.43
C ILE A 597 2.57 27.90 -24.07
N ASN A 598 1.38 28.08 -23.52
CA ASN A 598 0.39 28.99 -24.11
C ASN A 598 0.81 30.46 -23.89
N PRO A 599 1.15 31.21 -24.96
CA PRO A 599 1.61 32.58 -24.85
C PRO A 599 0.56 33.52 -24.24
N PHE A 600 -0.74 33.21 -24.39
CA PHE A 600 -1.83 34.00 -23.81
C PHE A 600 -2.05 33.70 -22.32
N ALA A 601 -1.79 32.47 -21.86
CA ALA A 601 -1.83 32.13 -20.44
C ALA A 601 -0.65 32.78 -19.69
N ALA A 602 0.56 32.71 -20.28
CA ALA A 602 1.73 33.42 -19.78
C ALA A 602 1.53 34.94 -19.78
N PHE A 603 0.94 35.50 -20.84
CA PHE A 603 0.64 36.94 -20.93
C PHE A 603 -0.43 37.39 -19.92
N SER A 604 -1.55 36.68 -19.79
CA SER A 604 -2.60 37.02 -18.82
C SER A 604 -2.11 36.89 -17.37
N LYS A 605 -1.26 35.90 -17.07
CA LYS A 605 -0.59 35.77 -15.78
C LYS A 605 0.35 36.95 -15.51
N LYS A 606 1.14 37.36 -16.50
CA LYS A 606 2.04 38.52 -16.42
C LYS A 606 1.28 39.84 -16.28
N GLU A 607 0.16 40.02 -16.99
CA GLU A 607 -0.71 41.19 -16.86
C GLU A 607 -1.33 41.26 -15.47
N ARG A 608 -1.82 40.14 -14.94
CA ARG A 608 -2.38 40.06 -13.58
C ARG A 608 -1.33 40.35 -12.51
N ASP A 609 -0.09 39.87 -12.70
CA ASP A 609 1.02 40.14 -11.79
C ASP A 609 1.49 41.60 -11.88
N GLN A 610 1.40 42.22 -13.06
CA GLN A 610 1.68 43.64 -13.27
C GLN A 610 0.61 44.52 -12.61
N ARG A 611 -0.68 44.20 -12.80
CA ARG A 611 -1.79 44.81 -12.04
C ARG A 611 -1.60 44.66 -10.53
N TYR A 612 -1.08 43.52 -10.07
CA TYR A 612 -0.80 43.30 -8.65
C TYR A 612 0.36 44.15 -8.11
N LYS A 613 1.35 44.44 -8.95
CA LYS A 613 2.45 45.37 -8.63
C LYS A 613 2.03 46.84 -8.69
N GLU A 614 1.06 47.18 -9.54
CA GLU A 614 0.48 48.52 -9.67
C GLU A 614 -0.50 48.86 -8.52
N LEU A 615 -0.99 47.85 -7.76
CA LEU A 615 -1.78 48.10 -6.56
C LEU A 615 -0.92 48.73 -5.45
N GLY A 616 -1.45 49.80 -4.86
CA GLY A 616 -0.84 50.48 -3.71
C GLY A 616 -0.69 49.55 -2.50
N PHE A 617 0.22 49.89 -1.58
CA PHE A 617 0.55 49.06 -0.42
C PHE A 617 -0.68 48.66 0.41
N ARG A 618 -1.65 49.57 0.58
CA ARG A 618 -2.91 49.32 1.30
C ARG A 618 -3.81 48.35 0.56
N ASP A 619 -3.98 48.51 -0.75
CA ASP A 619 -4.80 47.61 -1.56
C ASP A 619 -4.18 46.22 -1.66
N ARG A 620 -2.84 46.12 -1.69
CA ARG A 620 -2.13 44.84 -1.68
C ARG A 620 -2.36 44.07 -0.38
N ILE A 621 -2.35 44.77 0.77
CA ILE A 621 -2.67 44.16 2.07
C ILE A 621 -4.13 43.69 2.09
N THR A 622 -5.07 44.53 1.67
CA THR A 622 -6.51 44.17 1.64
C THR A 622 -6.78 42.99 0.71
N LEU A 623 -6.17 42.96 -0.48
CA LEU A 623 -6.39 41.90 -1.46
C LEU A 623 -5.68 40.60 -1.05
N SER A 624 -4.53 40.68 -0.37
CA SER A 624 -3.86 39.52 0.22
C SER A 624 -4.63 38.96 1.43
N SER A 625 -5.14 39.83 2.31
CA SER A 625 -5.98 39.45 3.45
C SER A 625 -7.32 38.87 2.97
N GLY A 626 -7.92 39.47 1.94
CA GLY A 626 -9.14 38.96 1.31
C GLY A 626 -8.92 37.60 0.66
N ARG A 627 -7.83 37.39 -0.10
CA ARG A 627 -7.52 36.07 -0.65
C ARG A 627 -7.19 35.03 0.40
N PHE A 628 -6.50 35.40 1.48
CA PHE A 628 -6.21 34.49 2.59
C PHE A 628 -7.50 34.07 3.32
N LEU A 629 -8.38 35.04 3.59
CA LEU A 629 -9.68 34.79 4.20
C LEU A 629 -10.59 33.96 3.30
N LEU A 630 -10.72 34.27 2.00
CA LEU A 630 -11.62 33.54 1.11
C LEU A 630 -11.05 32.21 0.59
N GLY A 631 -9.72 32.10 0.44
CA GLY A 631 -9.06 30.95 -0.16
C GLY A 631 -8.93 29.73 0.76
N ASN A 632 -8.91 29.93 2.08
CA ASN A 632 -8.75 28.85 3.05
C ASN A 632 -10.04 28.60 3.84
N LYS A 633 -10.56 27.38 3.81
CA LYS A 633 -11.78 26.99 4.56
C LYS A 633 -11.64 27.22 6.07
N TYR A 634 -10.44 27.03 6.61
CA TYR A 634 -10.17 27.26 8.03
C TYR A 634 -10.10 28.75 8.36
N ALA A 635 -9.56 29.58 7.48
CA ALA A 635 -9.54 31.04 7.67
C ALA A 635 -10.95 31.64 7.62
N ARG A 636 -11.83 31.15 6.73
CA ARG A 636 -13.25 31.54 6.70
C ARG A 636 -13.96 31.19 8.00
N THR A 637 -13.76 29.96 8.48
CA THR A 637 -14.37 29.46 9.71
C THR A 637 -13.85 30.23 10.92
N PHE A 638 -12.54 30.47 10.99
CA PHE A 638 -11.92 31.28 12.03
C PHE A 638 -12.42 32.72 12.03
N ALA A 639 -12.51 33.38 10.87
CA ALA A 639 -13.03 34.73 10.77
C ALA A 639 -14.51 34.82 11.18
N PHE A 640 -15.31 33.81 10.84
CA PHE A 640 -16.70 33.70 11.26
C PHE A 640 -16.84 33.54 12.78
N PHE A 641 -16.05 32.67 13.41
CA PHE A 641 -16.06 32.53 14.87
C PHE A 641 -15.42 33.73 15.57
N TYR A 642 -14.43 34.38 14.96
CA TYR A 642 -13.82 35.60 15.46
C TYR A 642 -14.81 36.77 15.45
N THR A 643 -15.59 36.95 14.38
CA THR A 643 -16.65 37.96 14.36
C THR A 643 -17.72 37.66 15.39
N ILE A 644 -18.18 36.41 15.51
CA ILE A 644 -19.14 36.03 16.56
C ILE A 644 -18.56 36.29 17.95
N GLY A 645 -17.32 35.88 18.22
CA GLY A 645 -16.65 36.10 19.49
C GLY A 645 -16.49 37.59 19.82
N LEU A 646 -16.19 38.42 18.82
CA LEU A 646 -16.14 39.87 18.98
C LEU A 646 -17.52 40.45 19.31
N HIS A 647 -18.58 39.99 18.65
CA HIS A 647 -19.94 40.41 18.98
C HIS A 647 -20.35 39.99 20.38
N VAL A 648 -20.01 38.77 20.81
CA VAL A 648 -20.24 38.29 22.19
C VAL A 648 -19.43 39.11 23.20
N LEU A 649 -18.19 39.46 22.88
CA LEU A 649 -17.34 40.28 23.75
C LEU A 649 -17.88 41.70 23.87
N VAL A 650 -18.29 42.33 22.77
CA VAL A 650 -18.92 43.66 22.78
C VAL A 650 -20.24 43.61 23.54
N PHE A 651 -21.07 42.59 23.32
CA PHE A 651 -22.33 42.40 24.04
C PHE A 651 -22.08 42.18 25.54
N SER A 652 -21.07 41.41 25.92
CA SER A 652 -20.69 41.17 27.31
C SER A 652 -20.12 42.43 27.98
N CYS A 653 -19.32 43.23 27.26
CA CYS A 653 -18.88 44.54 27.73
C CYS A 653 -20.05 45.50 27.93
N LEU A 654 -20.97 45.60 26.97
CA LEU A 654 -22.17 46.42 27.09
C LEU A 654 -23.09 45.92 28.20
N TYR A 655 -23.22 44.61 28.37
CA TYR A 655 -23.99 43.99 29.46
C TYR A 655 -23.34 44.26 30.83
N ARG A 656 -22.02 44.13 30.95
CA ARG A 656 -21.27 44.49 32.16
C ARG A 656 -21.39 45.96 32.49
N MET A 657 -21.30 46.83 31.48
CA MET A 657 -21.42 48.28 31.64
C MET A 657 -22.86 48.69 31.98
N SER A 658 -23.85 48.00 31.41
CA SER A 658 -25.27 48.12 31.78
C SER A 658 -25.52 47.61 33.20
N ALA A 659 -24.97 46.45 33.58
CA ALA A 659 -25.10 45.88 34.92
C ALA A 659 -24.41 46.74 35.99
N LEU A 660 -23.25 47.32 35.69
CA LEU A 660 -22.57 48.30 36.55
C LEU A 660 -23.38 49.60 36.64
N SER A 661 -23.99 50.06 35.54
CA SER A 661 -24.92 51.18 35.56
C SER A 661 -26.21 50.88 36.33
N TYR A 662 -26.64 49.61 36.37
CA TYR A 662 -27.81 49.15 37.12
C TYR A 662 -27.52 49.04 38.62
N LEU A 663 -26.31 48.57 38.99
CA LEU A 663 -25.85 48.58 40.40
C LEU A 663 -25.58 50.01 40.91
N SER A 664 -25.19 50.93 40.03
CA SER A 664 -25.06 52.35 40.37
C SER A 664 -26.41 53.06 40.56
N ASN A 665 -27.51 52.46 40.11
CA ASN A 665 -28.87 53.02 40.16
C ASN A 665 -29.85 52.08 40.91
N GLY A 666 -29.37 51.35 41.93
CA GLY A 666 -30.24 50.68 42.89
C GLY A 666 -30.97 51.71 43.77
N PRO A 667 -32.21 51.47 44.19
CA PRO A 667 -33.04 52.47 44.86
C PRO A 667 -32.48 52.85 46.24
N ASP A 668 -32.28 54.15 46.44
CA ASP A 668 -32.03 54.78 47.73
C ASP A 668 -33.21 54.50 48.68
N GLU A 669 -33.10 53.48 49.53
CA GLU A 669 -33.80 53.44 50.81
C GLU A 669 -32.91 54.06 51.89
N THR A 670 -33.37 55.23 52.35
CA THR A 670 -32.82 56.03 53.44
C THR A 670 -32.77 55.26 54.76
N LEU A 671 -31.59 55.20 55.41
CA LEU A 671 -31.44 55.12 56.87
C LEU A 671 -30.05 55.64 57.31
N THR A 672 -30.03 56.93 57.63
CA THR A 672 -29.28 57.63 58.70
C THR A 672 -27.96 57.02 59.23
N GLY A 673 -26.87 57.79 59.15
CA GLY A 673 -25.68 57.58 59.99
C GLY A 673 -24.48 58.46 59.63
N ASP A 674 -24.44 59.66 60.22
CA ASP A 674 -23.33 60.63 60.30
C ASP A 674 -21.91 60.17 59.92
N LYS A 675 -21.24 60.96 59.05
CA LYS A 675 -20.07 61.79 59.41
C LYS A 675 -19.45 62.50 58.20
N ILE A 676 -19.75 63.80 58.11
CA ILE A 676 -18.81 64.93 57.97
C ILE A 676 -17.49 64.63 57.22
N LEU A 677 -17.47 65.08 55.96
CA LEU A 677 -16.44 65.91 55.30
C LEU A 677 -15.06 65.98 55.97
N ASN A 678 -14.02 65.56 55.24
CA ASN A 678 -12.98 66.47 54.77
C ASN A 678 -12.10 65.81 53.70
N LEU A 679 -12.08 66.43 52.51
CA LEU A 679 -10.97 66.31 51.55
C LEU A 679 -9.66 66.79 52.21
N PRO A 680 -8.50 66.38 51.68
CA PRO A 680 -7.79 67.31 50.81
C PRO A 680 -7.16 66.67 49.56
N HIS A 681 -7.19 67.50 48.51
CA HIS A 681 -6.28 67.69 47.39
C HIS A 681 -4.93 66.95 47.27
N ALA A 682 -4.54 66.86 45.98
CA ALA A 682 -3.20 66.76 45.36
C ALA A 682 -2.81 65.31 45.00
N LEU A 683 -2.50 64.93 43.76
CA LEU A 683 -1.85 65.61 42.62
C LEU A 683 -2.38 65.09 41.28
#